data_AF-A0A0A6D1M4-F1
#
_entry.id   AF-A0A0A6D1M4-F1
#
_cell.length_a   1.000
_cell.length_b   1.000
_cell.length_c   1.000
_cell.angle_alpha   90.00
_cell.angle_beta   90.00
_cell.angle_gamma   90.00
#
_symmetry.space_group_name_H-M   'P 1'
#
loop_
_entity.id
_entity.type
_entity.pdbx_description
1 polymer ?
#
loop_
_entity_poly.entity_id
_entity_poly.type
_entity_poly.pdbx_seq_one_letter_code
_entity_poly.pdbx_strand_id
1 'polypeptide(L)'
;MVASVAGLKSAGQAASYYESDDYYSEGGEAPSAWFGEGAKALGFEGEVDRAAFKRGLEGELPNGQQLGTIRNGEREHRPGWDMTFSAPKSVSIMAEVAGDRRLIAVHDQAVKTALAYVERHGAATRIRTGGDIRTIETGKLAVATFRHNTSREQDPQLHSHSVILNATQDKDGSWRSVESLAFYRIYKDAGAVYRQALAQGARELGYGLRETRGSMFELAAVPEAAIKEFSARGNQVEAALAERGKTRADATAAEKATLTLATRQAKQEIPREALVPGWREQADAIGFSAAERVAAIAESEARAAKMPTRGLADTGRAEAAALLAVAAAARQLSEREAVFGAAALEARAGEHAGGRANATEIAAAVDRAKAGGELVARERGAAGQGFTTRDAVATERRMLAVEHSGRGAADTPHDRQEAARIVTTAAFFAEARGHKWTEGQQSATIGLLTGQDRVAGVQGYAGTAKTTTVLATYAEGMRSAGYEVRAFAPTAAAASVLGDAIGAKGETVAKAVLTGEQLVTEASRGREAWIVDEASMVSARDMARVLSMAERANARVVLVGDVKQLGSVEAGRAFGQLQDAGMKTFVLDKIVRQENDLTREAVEATIAGDGRRALEALERGGGKVAEIADAGDRRGAIARDYVALTPDQRARTLVMDTTREGRELLTHAIRAELRKDGTLSGETINATTLESRGLTREEARHARSYETGDVVTFRRDYERQGIEKGQAYRIARVDRDANRIELRTQEGRAIDWRLDKWGRGQSESFAEITREFAAGDRVQFTRNDREAGRVNGATAAVVGIDAEKRMLTAIDARGREHTLSLDHAGDRHVRHGWVGTVHGSQGATADRSMTHLESFRANTVDAKSAYVAISRAKQHAAIYTDSKEKLADAIEMRTGERQAAIMSSRAAEHSGSEKPAQSRGMGLG
;
A
#
# COMPACT_ATOMS: atom_id res chain seq x y z
N MET A 1 6.20 11.49 12.75
CA MET A 1 6.65 11.09 11.40
C MET A 1 8.14 11.36 11.36
N VAL A 2 8.94 10.45 10.81
CA VAL A 2 10.42 10.51 10.92
C VAL A 2 11.07 11.10 9.68
N ALA A 3 10.50 10.80 8.51
CA ALA A 3 10.87 11.43 7.25
C ALA A 3 9.63 11.91 6.52
N SER A 4 9.69 13.09 5.90
CA SER A 4 8.65 13.64 5.04
C SER A 4 9.26 14.22 3.77
N VAL A 5 8.53 14.14 2.64
CA VAL A 5 8.89 14.81 1.38
C VAL A 5 7.84 15.87 1.08
N ALA A 6 8.28 17.10 0.83
CA ALA A 6 7.44 18.18 0.35
C ALA A 6 8.08 18.83 -0.88
N GLY A 7 7.30 18.99 -1.96
CA GLY A 7 7.78 19.75 -3.11
C GLY A 7 7.67 21.25 -2.85
N LEU A 8 8.74 22.00 -3.10
CA LEU A 8 8.77 23.45 -2.90
C LEU A 8 7.87 24.16 -3.92
N LYS A 9 7.21 25.25 -3.48
CA LYS A 9 6.27 26.04 -4.30
C LYS A 9 6.92 27.26 -4.95
N SER A 10 7.89 27.89 -4.28
CA SER A 10 8.56 29.11 -4.75
C SER A 10 10.00 29.11 -4.26
N ALA A 11 10.94 29.49 -5.13
CA ALA A 11 12.35 29.63 -4.79
C ALA A 11 12.56 30.74 -3.76
N GLY A 12 11.93 31.90 -3.94
CA GLY A 12 12.06 33.04 -3.02
C GLY A 12 11.48 32.76 -1.63
N GLN A 13 10.32 32.09 -1.54
CA GLN A 13 9.76 31.70 -0.25
C GLN A 13 10.60 30.63 0.45
N ALA A 14 11.13 29.66 -0.31
CA ALA A 14 11.98 28.62 0.26
C ALA A 14 13.31 29.20 0.75
N ALA A 15 13.99 29.98 -0.09
CA ALA A 15 15.22 30.67 0.29
C ALA A 15 14.99 31.52 1.55
N SER A 16 13.99 32.40 1.56
CA SER A 16 13.68 33.23 2.73
C SER A 16 13.33 32.44 3.99
N TYR A 17 12.61 31.31 3.86
CA TYR A 17 12.24 30.46 5.00
C TYR A 17 13.44 29.76 5.64
N TYR A 18 14.41 29.29 4.83
CA TYR A 18 15.65 28.70 5.33
C TYR A 18 16.72 29.77 5.64
N GLU A 19 16.53 31.02 5.20
CA GLU A 19 17.35 32.21 5.52
C GLU A 19 16.96 32.88 6.86
N SER A 20 15.66 32.94 7.22
CA SER A 20 15.21 33.70 8.40
C SER A 20 15.52 33.01 9.74
N ASP A 21 15.64 31.68 9.73
CA ASP A 21 15.99 30.88 10.92
C ASP A 21 17.51 30.93 11.25
N ASP A 22 18.32 31.62 10.43
CA ASP A 22 19.79 31.60 10.42
C ASP A 22 20.44 32.69 11.29
N TYR A 23 19.65 33.60 11.89
CA TYR A 23 20.18 34.84 12.47
C TYR A 23 20.54 34.77 13.98
N TYR A 24 20.25 33.67 14.70
CA TYR A 24 20.21 33.70 16.18
C TYR A 24 20.81 32.49 16.91
N SER A 25 22.03 32.07 16.54
CA SER A 25 22.89 31.30 17.45
C SER A 25 24.18 32.07 17.72
N GLU A 26 24.64 32.17 18.98
CA GLU A 26 25.98 32.69 19.28
C GLU A 26 27.03 31.83 18.55
N GLY A 27 27.52 32.36 17.42
CA GLY A 27 28.37 31.65 16.46
C GLY A 27 28.02 31.91 14.99
N GLY A 28 26.81 32.39 14.67
CA GLY A 28 26.49 33.04 13.40
C GLY A 28 25.80 32.22 12.31
N GLU A 29 25.69 30.89 12.42
CA GLU A 29 25.06 30.06 11.36
C GLU A 29 24.22 28.93 11.99
N ALA A 30 22.98 28.75 11.53
CA ALA A 30 22.31 27.46 11.72
C ALA A 30 23.13 26.43 10.93
N PRO A 31 23.68 25.37 11.55
CA PRO A 31 24.67 24.55 10.86
C PRO A 31 24.09 23.96 9.58
N SER A 32 24.59 24.50 8.47
CA SER A 32 24.17 24.18 7.12
C SER A 32 25.30 23.47 6.42
N ALA A 33 24.96 22.55 5.51
CA ALA A 33 25.96 21.84 4.76
C ALA A 33 25.43 21.39 3.40
N TRP A 34 26.31 21.39 2.41
CA TRP A 34 26.09 20.71 1.15
C TRP A 34 26.35 19.21 1.28
N PHE A 35 25.52 18.42 0.59
CA PHE A 35 25.62 16.97 0.51
C PHE A 35 25.38 16.49 -0.92
N GLY A 36 26.05 15.39 -1.27
CA GLY A 36 25.83 14.62 -2.50
C GLY A 36 26.90 14.85 -3.56
N GLU A 37 27.07 13.86 -4.43
CA GLU A 37 27.99 13.90 -5.57
C GLU A 37 27.57 14.96 -6.61
N GLY A 38 26.28 15.30 -6.68
CA GLY A 38 25.81 16.42 -7.47
C GLY A 38 26.26 17.78 -6.91
N ALA A 39 26.24 17.95 -5.58
CA ALA A 39 26.76 19.17 -4.95
C ALA A 39 28.25 19.33 -5.25
N LYS A 40 29.04 18.27 -5.07
CA LYS A 40 30.47 18.25 -5.42
C LYS A 40 30.71 18.60 -6.90
N ALA A 41 29.92 18.02 -7.81
CA ALA A 41 30.04 18.29 -9.24
C ALA A 41 29.71 19.75 -9.62
N LEU A 42 28.95 20.48 -8.79
CA LEU A 42 28.68 21.91 -8.94
C LEU A 42 29.69 22.79 -8.19
N GLY A 43 30.67 22.20 -7.49
CA GLY A 43 31.61 22.92 -6.63
C GLY A 43 30.98 23.43 -5.32
N PHE A 44 29.85 22.85 -4.90
CA PHE A 44 29.21 23.15 -3.63
C PHE A 44 29.81 22.26 -2.53
N GLU A 45 30.62 22.86 -1.66
CA GLU A 45 31.31 22.19 -0.56
C GLU A 45 31.15 22.96 0.75
N GLY A 46 31.19 22.24 1.87
CA GLY A 46 31.09 22.86 3.20
C GLY A 46 29.71 23.45 3.45
N GLU A 47 29.70 24.67 3.98
CA GLU A 47 28.52 25.42 4.39
C GLU A 47 27.69 25.92 3.20
N VAL A 48 26.40 26.18 3.39
CA VAL A 48 25.50 26.56 2.29
C VAL A 48 25.60 28.05 1.97
N ASP A 49 26.32 28.39 0.90
CA ASP A 49 26.26 29.76 0.35
C ASP A 49 24.84 30.12 -0.11
N ARG A 50 24.27 31.16 0.51
CA ARG A 50 22.87 31.57 0.32
C ARG A 50 22.57 31.99 -1.12
N ALA A 51 23.48 32.72 -1.74
CA ALA A 51 23.28 33.23 -3.09
C ALA A 51 23.32 32.07 -4.11
N ALA A 52 24.24 31.12 -3.94
CA ALA A 52 24.31 29.90 -4.74
C ALA A 52 23.09 29.00 -4.52
N PHE A 53 22.62 28.84 -3.28
CA PHE A 53 21.42 28.08 -2.96
C PHE A 53 20.17 28.66 -3.63
N LYS A 54 19.95 29.97 -3.51
CA LYS A 54 18.83 30.67 -4.16
C LYS A 54 18.87 30.51 -5.68
N ARG A 55 20.04 30.73 -6.31
CA ARG A 55 20.22 30.52 -7.76
C ARG A 55 19.95 29.07 -8.17
N GLY A 56 20.43 28.11 -7.39
CA GLY A 56 20.17 26.69 -7.60
C GLY A 56 18.66 26.35 -7.56
N LEU A 57 17.91 26.95 -6.63
CA LEU A 57 16.44 26.84 -6.56
C LEU A 57 15.73 27.54 -7.73
N GLU A 58 16.34 28.52 -8.38
CA GLU A 58 15.84 29.19 -9.59
C GLU A 58 16.22 28.43 -10.87
N GLY A 59 16.95 27.32 -10.73
CA GLY A 59 17.43 26.47 -11.82
C GLY A 59 18.71 27.00 -12.47
N GLU A 60 19.42 27.93 -11.84
CA GLU A 60 20.64 28.54 -12.36
C GLU A 60 21.88 27.89 -11.75
N LEU A 61 22.58 27.10 -12.56
CA LEU A 61 23.74 26.33 -12.12
C LEU A 61 25.05 27.14 -12.27
N PRO A 62 26.09 26.87 -11.43
CA PRO A 62 27.37 27.59 -11.49
C PRO A 62 28.12 27.46 -12.82
N ASN A 63 27.84 26.42 -13.60
CA ASN A 63 28.39 26.21 -14.94
C ASN A 63 27.70 27.07 -16.03
N GLY A 64 26.78 27.96 -15.65
CA GLY A 64 26.02 28.83 -16.55
C GLY A 64 24.78 28.17 -17.17
N GLN A 65 24.53 26.88 -16.90
CA GLN A 65 23.36 26.19 -17.42
C GLN A 65 22.08 26.63 -16.66
N GLN A 66 21.02 26.89 -17.40
CA GLN A 66 19.69 27.15 -16.85
C GLN A 66 18.76 25.96 -17.08
N LEU A 67 18.25 25.40 -15.99
CA LEU A 67 17.28 24.30 -16.00
C LEU A 67 15.85 24.82 -16.02
N GLY A 68 14.97 24.07 -16.67
CA GLY A 68 13.54 24.40 -16.80
C GLY A 68 13.01 24.03 -18.17
N THR A 69 11.69 23.98 -18.30
CA THR A 69 11.03 23.79 -19.59
C THR A 69 10.46 25.12 -20.05
N ILE A 70 10.65 25.47 -21.32
CA ILE A 70 10.02 26.66 -21.90
C ILE A 70 8.57 26.30 -22.25
N ARG A 71 7.61 26.98 -21.61
CA ARG A 71 6.17 26.85 -21.88
C ARG A 71 5.61 28.26 -22.09
N ASN A 72 4.90 28.45 -23.19
CA ASN A 72 4.33 29.76 -23.57
C ASN A 72 5.35 30.93 -23.57
N GLY A 73 6.63 30.66 -23.83
CA GLY A 73 7.70 31.66 -23.81
C GLY A 73 8.33 31.91 -22.43
N GLU A 74 7.80 31.33 -21.35
CA GLU A 74 8.33 31.45 -19.99
C GLU A 74 9.07 30.16 -19.57
N ARG A 75 10.14 30.31 -18.78
CA ARG A 75 10.91 29.19 -18.22
C ARG A 75 10.23 28.70 -16.94
N GLU A 76 9.62 27.53 -17.01
CA GLU A 76 9.09 26.84 -15.83
C GLU A 76 10.17 25.93 -15.21
N HIS A 77 10.64 26.31 -14.02
CA HIS A 77 11.52 25.48 -13.19
C HIS A 77 10.87 25.26 -11.83
N ARG A 78 10.78 23.99 -11.41
CA ARG A 78 10.38 23.67 -10.03
C ARG A 78 11.60 23.77 -9.12
N PRO A 79 11.54 24.49 -7.98
CA PRO A 79 12.73 24.75 -7.17
C PRO A 79 13.43 23.51 -6.61
N GLY A 80 12.65 22.54 -6.14
CA GLY A 80 13.19 21.34 -5.51
C GLY A 80 12.22 20.66 -4.57
N TRP A 81 12.76 19.78 -3.73
CA TRP A 81 12.02 19.01 -2.73
C TRP A 81 12.74 19.06 -1.39
N ASP A 82 12.00 19.32 -0.32
CA ASP A 82 12.49 19.23 1.05
C ASP A 82 12.22 17.83 1.61
N MET A 83 13.29 17.15 2.00
CA MET A 83 13.28 15.92 2.78
C MET A 83 13.64 16.22 4.23
N THR A 84 12.63 16.26 5.10
CA THR A 84 12.86 16.55 6.52
C THR A 84 13.05 15.27 7.31
N PHE A 85 14.16 15.15 8.05
CA PHE A 85 14.43 14.05 8.98
C PHE A 85 14.30 14.53 10.42
N SER A 86 13.41 13.93 11.20
CA SER A 86 13.15 14.31 12.59
C SER A 86 13.56 13.22 13.56
N ALA A 87 14.37 13.58 14.56
CA ALA A 87 14.78 12.69 15.62
C ALA A 87 13.59 12.31 16.53
N PRO A 88 13.64 11.16 17.22
CA PRO A 88 12.72 10.85 18.32
C PRO A 88 12.72 11.94 19.38
N LYS A 89 11.62 12.05 20.12
CA LYS A 89 11.44 13.13 21.08
C LYS A 89 12.45 13.01 22.23
N SER A 90 12.71 11.80 22.73
CA SER A 90 13.73 11.56 23.76
C SER A 90 15.14 11.98 23.33
N VAL A 91 15.52 11.76 22.06
CA VAL A 91 16.81 12.22 21.51
C VAL A 91 16.87 13.75 21.51
N SER A 92 15.77 14.41 21.10
CA SER A 92 15.68 15.87 21.13
C SER A 92 15.77 16.43 22.55
N ILE A 93 15.12 15.79 23.53
CA ILE A 93 15.17 16.18 24.94
C ILE A 93 16.59 16.05 25.50
N MET A 94 17.27 14.92 25.27
CA MET A 94 18.65 14.74 25.76
C MET A 94 19.63 15.70 25.07
N ALA A 95 19.47 15.94 23.77
CA ALA A 95 20.34 16.86 23.03
C ALA A 95 20.15 18.32 23.45
N GLU A 96 18.90 18.78 23.55
CA GLU A 96 18.58 20.21 23.72
C GLU A 96 18.32 20.61 25.18
N VAL A 97 17.60 19.80 25.95
CA VAL A 97 17.22 20.11 27.35
C VAL A 97 18.32 19.69 28.31
N ALA A 98 18.78 18.44 28.21
CA ALA A 98 19.89 17.93 29.02
C ALA A 98 21.25 18.48 28.57
N GLY A 99 21.40 18.80 27.27
CA GLY A 99 22.59 19.44 26.71
C GLY A 99 23.66 18.49 26.16
N ASP A 100 23.33 17.22 25.90
CA ASP A 100 24.28 16.27 25.34
C ASP A 100 24.47 16.48 23.82
N ARG A 101 25.46 17.30 23.47
CA ARG A 101 25.79 17.62 22.07
C ARG A 101 26.27 16.43 21.25
N ARG A 102 26.68 15.31 21.88
CA ARG A 102 27.12 14.11 21.14
C ARG A 102 25.97 13.51 20.33
N LEU A 103 24.74 13.62 20.82
CA LEU A 103 23.54 13.18 20.10
C LEU A 103 23.23 14.04 18.86
N ILE A 104 23.64 15.31 18.84
CA ILE A 104 23.51 16.18 17.66
C ILE A 104 24.44 15.70 16.55
N ALA A 105 25.69 15.36 16.88
CA ALA A 105 26.64 14.80 15.90
C ALA A 105 26.15 13.46 15.34
N VAL A 106 25.57 12.60 16.20
CA VAL A 106 24.94 11.34 15.79
C VAL A 106 23.74 11.58 14.87
N HIS A 107 22.92 12.59 15.15
CA HIS A 107 21.82 13.00 14.26
C HIS A 107 22.32 13.44 12.89
N ASP A 108 23.33 14.33 12.81
CA ASP A 108 23.87 14.79 11.54
C ASP A 108 24.43 13.63 10.71
N GLN A 109 25.13 12.70 11.35
CA GLN A 109 25.67 11.52 10.69
C GLN A 109 24.56 10.57 10.20
N ALA A 110 23.48 10.43 10.97
CA ALA A 110 22.31 9.67 10.56
C ALA A 110 21.60 10.31 9.36
N VAL A 111 21.49 11.65 9.32
CA VAL A 111 20.97 12.39 8.15
C VAL A 111 21.84 12.13 6.93
N LYS A 112 23.16 12.24 7.03
CA LYS A 112 24.10 11.92 5.93
C LYS A 112 23.94 10.48 5.44
N THR A 113 23.77 9.53 6.35
CA THR A 113 23.55 8.11 6.01
C THR A 113 22.25 7.92 5.22
N ALA A 114 21.17 8.59 5.64
CA ALA A 114 19.89 8.54 4.93
C ALA A 114 19.94 9.27 3.59
N LEU A 115 20.65 10.39 3.48
CA LEU A 115 20.84 11.10 2.22
C LEU A 115 21.70 10.32 1.24
N ALA A 116 22.72 9.59 1.70
CA ALA A 116 23.49 8.67 0.84
C ALA A 116 22.59 7.56 0.25
N TYR A 117 21.63 7.08 1.04
CA TYR A 117 20.61 6.15 0.56
C TYR A 117 19.65 6.81 -0.46
N VAL A 118 19.22 8.05 -0.21
CA VAL A 118 18.37 8.81 -1.14
C VAL A 118 19.11 9.11 -2.45
N GLU A 119 20.37 9.47 -2.42
CA GLU A 119 21.18 9.68 -3.62
C GLU A 119 21.34 8.39 -4.41
N ARG A 120 21.68 7.28 -3.75
CA ARG A 120 21.86 5.97 -4.40
C ARG A 120 20.59 5.44 -5.08
N HIS A 121 19.43 5.62 -4.46
CA HIS A 121 18.17 4.99 -4.91
C HIS A 121 17.14 5.97 -5.47
N GLY A 122 17.37 7.27 -5.33
CA GLY A 122 16.43 8.34 -5.69
C GLY A 122 16.96 9.31 -6.76
N ALA A 123 18.27 9.30 -7.05
CA ALA A 123 18.85 10.15 -8.07
C ALA A 123 18.53 9.61 -9.47
N ALA A 124 17.54 10.21 -10.11
CA ALA A 124 17.15 9.86 -11.46
C ALA A 124 16.66 11.09 -12.24
N THR A 125 16.61 10.97 -13.56
CA THR A 125 16.05 11.98 -14.48
C THR A 125 15.16 11.31 -15.53
N ARG A 126 14.29 12.08 -16.16
CA ARG A 126 13.46 11.65 -17.30
C ARG A 126 14.09 12.13 -18.61
N ILE A 127 14.25 11.21 -19.55
CA ILE A 127 14.64 11.52 -20.93
C ILE A 127 13.50 11.13 -21.86
N ARG A 128 13.09 12.07 -22.73
CA ARG A 128 12.10 11.83 -23.77
C ARG A 128 12.80 11.70 -25.13
N THR A 129 12.66 10.56 -25.79
CA THR A 129 13.22 10.31 -27.13
C THR A 129 12.15 9.73 -28.04
N GLY A 130 11.77 10.42 -29.12
CA GLY A 130 10.83 9.89 -30.12
C GLY A 130 9.41 9.59 -29.60
N GLY A 131 9.00 10.21 -28.49
CA GLY A 131 7.73 9.93 -27.81
C GLY A 131 7.89 9.07 -26.56
N ASP A 132 8.92 8.23 -26.49
CA ASP A 132 9.22 7.36 -25.34
C ASP A 132 9.81 8.18 -24.19
N ILE A 133 9.29 7.95 -22.98
CA ILE A 133 9.82 8.55 -21.76
C ILE A 133 10.50 7.46 -20.93
N ARG A 134 11.80 7.63 -20.66
CA ARG A 134 12.59 6.72 -19.85
C ARG A 134 13.11 7.42 -18.61
N THR A 135 13.05 6.74 -17.48
CA THR A 135 13.74 7.16 -16.26
C THR A 135 15.14 6.55 -16.24
N ILE A 136 16.15 7.38 -16.01
CA ILE A 136 17.56 6.97 -15.96
C ILE A 136 18.12 7.36 -14.60
N GLU A 137 18.77 6.40 -13.95
CA GLU A 137 19.50 6.63 -12.71
C GLU A 137 20.77 7.44 -12.98
N THR A 138 20.95 8.51 -12.23
CA THR A 138 22.06 9.47 -12.36
C THR A 138 23.07 9.32 -11.23
N GLY A 139 22.64 8.86 -10.05
CA GLY A 139 23.48 8.66 -8.87
C GLY A 139 24.05 9.95 -8.26
N LYS A 140 23.54 11.12 -8.63
CA LYS A 140 24.08 12.43 -8.23
C LYS A 140 22.96 13.39 -7.84
N LEU A 141 22.93 13.82 -6.58
CA LEU A 141 22.04 14.88 -6.09
C LEU A 141 22.84 16.03 -5.52
N ALA A 142 22.30 17.24 -5.62
CA ALA A 142 22.77 18.41 -4.88
C ALA A 142 21.77 18.72 -3.78
N VAL A 143 22.19 18.58 -2.52
CA VAL A 143 21.31 18.70 -1.36
C VAL A 143 21.88 19.72 -0.37
N ALA A 144 21.10 20.72 -0.01
CA ALA A 144 21.42 21.65 1.08
C ALA A 144 20.71 21.17 2.35
N THR A 145 21.44 20.96 3.44
CA THR A 145 20.85 20.55 4.73
C THR A 145 20.87 21.70 5.72
N PHE A 146 19.74 21.95 6.38
CA PHE A 146 19.57 22.97 7.42
C PHE A 146 19.06 22.30 8.70
N ARG A 147 19.83 22.38 9.79
CA ARG A 147 19.45 21.76 11.07
C ARG A 147 18.69 22.72 11.96
N HIS A 148 17.53 22.28 12.42
CA HIS A 148 16.66 22.99 13.35
C HIS A 148 16.47 22.17 14.64
N ASN A 149 16.07 22.83 15.72
CA ASN A 149 15.98 22.24 17.06
C ASN A 149 14.66 22.53 17.79
N THR A 150 13.76 23.31 17.21
CA THR A 150 12.48 23.69 17.81
C THR A 150 11.31 23.28 16.91
N SER A 151 10.21 22.86 17.53
CA SER A 151 8.96 22.65 16.81
C SER A 151 8.27 24.00 16.54
N ARG A 152 7.19 23.99 15.76
CA ARG A 152 6.33 25.18 15.59
C ARG A 152 5.70 25.66 16.90
N GLU A 153 5.50 24.74 17.84
CA GLU A 153 4.99 25.01 19.19
C GLU A 153 6.14 25.30 20.18
N GLN A 154 7.37 25.51 19.67
CA GLN A 154 8.56 25.80 20.47
C GLN A 154 8.98 24.67 21.43
N ASP A 155 8.53 23.43 21.18
CA ASP A 155 9.04 22.24 21.87
C ASP A 155 10.46 21.88 21.37
N PRO A 156 11.30 21.21 22.18
CA PRO A 156 12.57 20.65 21.69
C PRO A 156 12.28 19.60 20.61
N GLN A 157 12.79 19.83 19.41
CA GLN A 157 12.63 18.96 18.25
C GLN A 157 13.84 19.08 17.31
N LEU A 158 14.79 18.16 17.46
CA LEU A 158 15.94 18.05 16.59
C LEU A 158 15.51 17.49 15.23
N HIS A 159 15.71 18.25 14.16
CA HIS A 159 15.40 17.83 12.80
C HIS A 159 16.28 18.54 11.77
N SER A 160 16.39 17.96 10.58
CA SER A 160 17.10 18.57 9.46
C SER A 160 16.21 18.63 8.23
N HIS A 161 16.06 19.83 7.67
CA HIS A 161 15.49 20.05 6.35
C HIS A 161 16.56 19.79 5.31
N SER A 162 16.35 18.82 4.43
CA SER A 162 17.31 18.46 3.38
C SER A 162 16.72 18.81 2.03
N VAL A 163 17.05 20.00 1.55
CA VAL A 163 16.52 20.58 0.31
C VAL A 163 17.31 20.04 -0.87
N ILE A 164 16.68 19.15 -1.64
CA ILE A 164 17.21 18.60 -2.88
C ILE A 164 16.89 19.57 -4.01
N LEU A 165 17.93 20.12 -4.64
CA LEU A 165 17.78 20.95 -5.84
C LEU A 165 17.21 20.12 -6.98
N ASN A 166 16.40 20.74 -7.84
CA ASN A 166 15.88 20.09 -9.04
C ASN A 166 16.93 20.04 -10.17
N ALA A 167 18.10 19.50 -9.84
CA ALA A 167 19.27 19.38 -10.70
C ALA A 167 19.98 18.06 -10.43
N THR A 168 20.23 17.28 -11.47
CA THR A 168 21.03 16.06 -11.41
C THR A 168 21.86 15.93 -12.68
N GLN A 169 23.06 15.36 -12.55
CA GLN A 169 23.98 15.20 -13.66
C GLN A 169 23.88 13.79 -14.22
N ASP A 170 23.57 13.68 -15.50
CA ASP A 170 23.51 12.43 -16.25
C ASP A 170 24.93 11.91 -16.58
N LYS A 171 25.03 10.68 -17.06
CA LYS A 171 26.30 10.01 -17.39
C LYS A 171 27.09 10.72 -18.51
N ASP A 172 26.39 11.47 -19.36
CA ASP A 172 26.97 12.31 -20.41
C ASP A 172 27.53 13.65 -19.87
N GLY A 173 27.41 13.92 -18.57
CA GLY A 173 27.84 15.15 -17.93
C GLY A 173 26.82 16.30 -18.01
N SER A 174 25.71 16.12 -18.75
CA SER A 174 24.65 17.12 -18.87
C SER A 174 23.83 17.21 -17.59
N TRP A 175 23.39 18.42 -17.23
CA TRP A 175 22.47 18.62 -16.12
C TRP A 175 21.03 18.57 -16.60
N ARG A 176 20.20 17.89 -15.83
CA ARG A 176 18.78 17.69 -16.12
C ARG A 176 17.96 17.86 -14.84
N SER A 177 16.65 18.06 -14.99
CA SER A 177 15.74 18.05 -13.84
C SER A 177 15.57 16.64 -13.27
N VAL A 178 15.31 16.58 -11.98
CA VAL A 178 15.19 15.33 -11.22
C VAL A 178 13.83 14.67 -11.43
N GLU A 179 13.81 13.34 -11.50
CA GLU A 179 12.61 12.53 -11.39
C GLU A 179 12.15 12.42 -9.92
N SER A 180 11.28 13.35 -9.53
CA SER A 180 10.76 13.45 -8.16
C SER A 180 9.98 12.24 -7.64
N LEU A 181 9.37 11.42 -8.52
CA LEU A 181 8.62 10.24 -8.09
C LEU A 181 9.51 9.23 -7.34
N ALA A 182 10.82 9.22 -7.61
CA ALA A 182 11.76 8.39 -6.91
C ALA A 182 11.79 8.70 -5.41
N PHE A 183 11.76 9.99 -5.02
CA PHE A 183 11.73 10.41 -3.62
C PHE A 183 10.47 9.94 -2.89
N TYR A 184 9.31 10.06 -3.52
CA TYR A 184 8.04 9.59 -2.95
C TYR A 184 7.96 8.06 -2.79
N ARG A 185 8.73 7.30 -3.59
CA ARG A 185 8.84 5.84 -3.46
C ARG A 185 9.69 5.44 -2.26
N ILE A 186 10.78 6.15 -2.00
CA ILE A 186 11.81 5.72 -1.03
C ILE A 186 11.82 6.49 0.29
N TYR A 187 11.08 7.60 0.45
CA TYR A 187 11.20 8.43 1.67
C TYR A 187 10.92 7.68 2.98
N LYS A 188 10.02 6.68 2.96
CA LYS A 188 9.75 5.84 4.13
C LYS A 188 10.94 4.97 4.49
N ASP A 189 11.59 4.43 3.46
CA ASP A 189 12.78 3.59 3.59
C ASP A 189 13.98 4.44 4.04
N ALA A 190 14.18 5.62 3.45
CA ALA A 190 15.18 6.59 3.90
C ALA A 190 14.96 7.00 5.37
N GLY A 191 13.70 7.19 5.78
CA GLY A 191 13.36 7.43 7.18
C GLY A 191 13.69 6.24 8.09
N ALA A 192 13.56 5.00 7.61
CA ALA A 192 13.96 3.81 8.36
C ALA A 192 15.49 3.71 8.49
N VAL A 193 16.22 3.98 7.42
CA VAL A 193 17.70 4.05 7.41
C VAL A 193 18.20 5.12 8.39
N TYR A 194 17.62 6.33 8.35
CA TYR A 194 17.92 7.39 9.33
C TYR A 194 17.74 6.90 10.77
N ARG A 195 16.59 6.29 11.10
CA ARG A 195 16.33 5.79 12.45
C ARG A 195 17.31 4.73 12.90
N GLN A 196 17.66 3.81 12.01
CA GLN A 196 18.62 2.76 12.31
C GLN A 196 19.99 3.36 12.61
N ALA A 197 20.47 4.28 11.78
CA ALA A 197 21.75 4.96 11.98
C ALA A 197 21.77 5.75 13.29
N LEU A 198 20.67 6.46 13.60
CA LEU A 198 20.51 7.19 14.85
C LEU A 198 20.48 6.25 16.07
N ALA A 199 19.75 5.14 15.99
CA ALA A 199 19.68 4.12 17.05
C ALA A 199 21.06 3.50 17.32
N GLN A 200 21.81 3.19 16.26
CA GLN A 200 23.16 2.65 16.37
C GLN A 200 24.09 3.66 17.05
N GLY A 201 24.13 4.92 16.55
CA GLY A 201 24.98 5.95 17.14
C GLY A 201 24.63 6.24 18.59
N ALA A 202 23.33 6.25 18.95
CA ALA A 202 22.91 6.39 20.35
C ALA A 202 23.39 5.23 21.23
N ARG A 203 23.35 3.98 20.74
CA ARG A 203 23.92 2.82 21.45
C ARG A 203 25.43 2.91 21.62
N GLU A 204 26.14 3.38 20.60
CA GLU A 204 27.59 3.61 20.64
C GLU A 204 27.97 4.70 21.66
N LEU A 205 27.09 5.69 21.88
CA LEU A 205 27.18 6.65 22.97
C LEU A 205 26.77 6.08 24.35
N GLY A 206 26.44 4.79 24.44
CA GLY A 206 26.11 4.09 25.68
C GLY A 206 24.65 4.24 26.13
N TYR A 207 23.77 4.82 25.32
CA TYR A 207 22.35 4.92 25.67
C TYR A 207 21.64 3.57 25.50
N GLY A 208 20.82 3.22 26.50
CA GLY A 208 19.81 2.16 26.36
C GLY A 208 18.66 2.63 25.47
N LEU A 209 18.14 1.75 24.62
CA LEU A 209 16.99 2.04 23.75
C LEU A 209 15.78 1.27 24.22
N ARG A 210 14.60 1.90 24.14
CA ARG A 210 13.30 1.27 24.30
C ARG A 210 12.59 1.27 22.96
N GLU A 211 12.28 0.09 22.43
CA GLU A 211 11.53 -0.03 21.19
C GLU A 211 10.08 0.44 21.38
N THR A 212 9.59 1.22 20.42
CA THR A 212 8.20 1.68 20.33
C THR A 212 7.57 1.16 19.03
N ARG A 213 6.34 1.59 18.72
CA ARG A 213 5.56 1.03 17.60
C ARG A 213 6.29 1.17 16.26
N GLY A 214 6.32 0.11 15.45
CA GLY A 214 6.71 0.20 14.04
C GLY A 214 8.21 0.45 13.80
N SER A 215 9.06 -0.22 14.58
CA SER A 215 10.52 -0.09 14.52
C SER A 215 11.03 1.32 14.89
N MET A 216 10.25 2.04 15.69
CA MET A 216 10.63 3.30 16.33
C MET A 216 11.35 3.00 17.65
N PHE A 217 12.08 3.99 18.19
CA PHE A 217 12.72 3.87 19.50
C PHE A 217 12.68 5.20 20.25
N GLU A 218 12.78 5.12 21.58
CA GLU A 218 13.07 6.23 22.47
C GLU A 218 14.28 5.84 23.36
N LEU A 219 15.02 6.83 23.88
CA LEU A 219 16.10 6.60 24.83
C LEU A 219 15.50 6.18 26.18
N ALA A 220 15.98 5.07 26.74
CA ALA A 220 15.51 4.55 28.03
C ALA A 220 15.79 5.51 29.21
N ALA A 221 16.76 6.42 29.03
CA ALA A 221 17.12 7.43 30.01
C ALA A 221 16.09 8.58 30.13
N VAL A 222 15.15 8.70 29.20
CA VAL A 222 14.14 9.76 29.21
C VAL A 222 12.79 9.21 29.68
N PRO A 223 12.21 9.75 30.78
CA PRO A 223 10.90 9.33 31.26
C PRO A 223 9.77 9.56 30.24
N GLU A 224 8.75 8.71 30.25
CA GLU A 224 7.58 8.86 29.36
C GLU A 224 6.82 10.17 29.60
N ALA A 225 6.80 10.64 30.86
CA ALA A 225 6.21 11.92 31.23
C ALA A 225 6.89 13.09 30.51
N ALA A 226 8.22 13.07 30.39
CA ALA A 226 8.97 14.10 29.67
C ALA A 226 8.72 14.08 28.17
N ILE A 227 8.63 12.89 27.58
CA ILE A 227 8.25 12.75 26.17
C ILE A 227 6.84 13.32 25.93
N LYS A 228 5.89 13.04 26.83
CA LYS A 228 4.52 13.54 26.73
C LYS A 228 4.45 15.06 26.91
N GLU A 229 5.17 15.61 27.86
CA GLU A 229 5.20 17.07 28.13
C GLU A 229 5.68 17.85 26.91
N PHE A 230 6.86 17.51 26.38
CA PHE A 230 7.45 18.17 25.21
C PHE A 230 6.85 17.72 23.86
N SER A 231 5.65 17.16 23.89
CA SER A 231 4.87 16.80 22.71
C SER A 231 3.62 17.67 22.61
N ALA A 232 3.72 18.98 22.93
CA ALA A 232 2.61 19.92 22.97
C ALA A 232 1.77 19.89 21.69
N ARG A 233 2.42 19.83 20.52
CA ARG A 233 1.72 19.65 19.24
C ARG A 233 0.88 18.37 19.19
N GLY A 234 1.45 17.26 19.64
CA GLY A 234 0.75 15.99 19.75
C GLY A 234 -0.42 16.06 20.72
N ASN A 235 -0.22 16.71 21.85
CA ASN A 235 -1.21 16.90 22.89
C ASN A 235 -2.36 17.81 22.44
N GLN A 236 -2.11 18.86 21.67
CA GLN A 236 -3.15 19.71 21.08
C GLN A 236 -4.00 18.93 20.07
N VAL A 237 -3.38 18.10 19.23
CA VAL A 237 -4.13 17.21 18.33
C VAL A 237 -4.95 16.22 19.16
N GLU A 238 -4.38 15.66 20.22
CA GLU A 238 -5.09 14.75 21.13
C GLU A 238 -6.24 15.43 21.89
N ALA A 239 -6.06 16.65 22.36
CA ALA A 239 -7.09 17.44 23.04
C ALA A 239 -8.22 17.82 22.07
N ALA A 240 -7.88 18.29 20.87
CA ALA A 240 -8.87 18.58 19.82
C ALA A 240 -9.59 17.32 19.33
N LEU A 241 -8.98 16.14 19.47
CA LEU A 241 -9.64 14.85 19.27
C LEU A 241 -10.53 14.49 20.45
N ALA A 242 -10.08 14.71 21.69
CA ALA A 242 -10.84 14.42 22.91
C ALA A 242 -12.11 15.27 23.02
N GLU A 243 -12.06 16.55 22.64
CA GLU A 243 -13.23 17.43 22.49
C GLU A 243 -14.27 16.86 21.51
N ARG A 244 -13.84 16.01 20.59
CA ARG A 244 -14.68 15.30 19.62
C ARG A 244 -15.01 13.87 20.06
N GLY A 245 -14.75 13.52 21.32
CA GLY A 245 -14.97 12.19 21.89
C GLY A 245 -14.05 11.10 21.32
N LYS A 246 -12.88 11.47 20.79
CA LYS A 246 -11.95 10.56 20.11
C LYS A 246 -10.56 10.59 20.73
N THR A 247 -9.84 9.47 20.63
CA THR A 247 -8.40 9.42 20.94
C THR A 247 -7.57 9.55 19.66
N ARG A 248 -6.25 9.76 19.82
CA ARG A 248 -5.30 9.64 18.69
C ARG A 248 -5.32 8.25 18.05
N ALA A 249 -5.69 7.19 18.77
CA ALA A 249 -5.80 5.86 18.19
C ALA A 249 -7.04 5.76 17.28
N ASP A 250 -8.14 6.37 17.69
CA ASP A 250 -9.44 6.36 16.98
C ASP A 250 -9.50 7.33 15.80
N ALA A 251 -8.68 8.37 15.84
CA ALA A 251 -8.69 9.39 14.81
C ALA A 251 -8.07 8.89 13.51
N THR A 252 -8.79 9.10 12.41
CA THR A 252 -8.26 8.86 11.07
C THR A 252 -7.03 9.75 10.81
N ALA A 253 -6.12 9.31 9.92
CA ALA A 253 -4.98 10.15 9.51
C ALA A 253 -5.44 11.51 8.95
N ALA A 254 -6.60 11.51 8.32
CA ALA A 254 -7.38 12.63 7.86
C ALA A 254 -7.74 13.63 8.95
N GLU A 255 -8.44 13.18 9.99
CA GLU A 255 -8.85 14.03 11.11
C GLU A 255 -7.64 14.58 11.83
N LYS A 256 -6.60 13.75 12.00
CA LYS A 256 -5.31 14.19 12.53
C LYS A 256 -4.72 15.29 11.66
N ALA A 257 -4.66 15.12 10.34
CA ALA A 257 -4.11 16.11 9.43
C ALA A 257 -4.93 17.41 9.38
N THR A 258 -6.27 17.30 9.34
CA THR A 258 -7.19 18.45 9.34
C THR A 258 -7.12 19.21 10.65
N LEU A 259 -7.18 18.51 11.79
CA LEU A 259 -6.94 19.13 13.10
C LEU A 259 -5.54 19.70 13.18
N THR A 260 -4.55 19.02 12.57
CA THR A 260 -3.18 19.50 12.52
C THR A 260 -3.08 20.85 11.78
N LEU A 261 -3.93 21.08 10.78
CA LEU A 261 -3.99 22.34 10.05
C LEU A 261 -4.88 23.38 10.74
N ALA A 262 -6.01 22.96 11.31
CA ALA A 262 -6.99 23.86 11.92
C ALA A 262 -6.53 24.44 13.26
N THR A 263 -5.81 23.66 14.07
CA THR A 263 -5.24 24.10 15.36
C THR A 263 -3.88 24.80 15.19
N ARG A 264 -3.44 25.02 13.95
CA ARG A 264 -2.12 25.54 13.63
C ARG A 264 -2.08 27.03 13.92
N GLN A 265 -1.28 27.42 14.92
CA GLN A 265 -0.95 28.83 15.13
C GLN A 265 0.17 29.27 14.17
N ALA A 266 0.26 30.58 13.95
CA ALA A 266 1.41 31.16 13.25
C ALA A 266 2.68 30.88 14.07
N LYS A 267 3.74 30.41 13.42
CA LYS A 267 5.03 30.15 14.07
C LYS A 267 5.55 31.49 14.62
N GLN A 268 5.83 31.55 15.92
CA GLN A 268 6.57 32.65 16.53
C GLN A 268 8.03 32.24 16.64
N GLU A 269 8.95 33.08 16.15
CA GLU A 269 10.39 32.84 16.20
C GLU A 269 10.95 33.38 17.52
N ILE A 270 11.21 32.49 18.47
CA ILE A 270 11.88 32.80 19.74
C ILE A 270 13.27 32.16 19.73
N PRO A 271 14.34 32.90 20.08
CA PRO A 271 15.68 32.35 20.15
C PRO A 271 15.77 31.13 21.08
N ARG A 272 16.50 30.10 20.64
CA ARG A 272 16.68 28.85 21.41
C ARG A 272 17.17 29.10 22.83
N GLU A 273 18.12 30.02 23.02
CA GLU A 273 18.68 30.35 24.33
C GLU A 273 17.63 30.87 25.32
N ALA A 274 16.59 31.53 24.83
CA ALA A 274 15.46 31.96 25.64
C ALA A 274 14.49 30.82 25.97
N LEU A 275 14.46 29.74 25.18
CA LEU A 275 13.55 28.59 25.39
C LEU A 275 14.14 27.52 26.32
N VAL A 276 15.45 27.30 26.28
CA VAL A 276 16.11 26.23 27.07
C VAL A 276 15.86 26.35 28.59
N PRO A 277 15.92 27.53 29.22
CA PRO A 277 15.58 27.68 30.64
C PRO A 277 14.14 27.22 30.95
N GLY A 278 13.18 27.62 30.11
CA GLY A 278 11.77 27.22 30.27
C GLY A 278 11.58 25.71 30.09
N TRP A 279 12.25 25.10 29.11
CA TRP A 279 12.22 23.64 28.97
C TRP A 279 12.83 22.92 30.19
N ARG A 280 13.90 23.45 30.78
CA ARG A 280 14.49 22.85 31.98
C ARG A 280 13.55 22.94 33.17
N GLU A 281 12.87 24.07 33.36
CA GLU A 281 11.85 24.23 34.39
C GLU A 281 10.67 23.26 34.20
N GLN A 282 10.16 23.13 32.97
CA GLN A 282 9.12 22.14 32.63
C GLN A 282 9.58 20.71 32.90
N ALA A 283 10.81 20.36 32.55
CA ALA A 283 11.39 19.04 32.81
C ALA A 283 11.57 18.77 34.32
N ASP A 284 11.98 19.79 35.08
CA ASP A 284 12.13 19.68 36.54
C ASP A 284 10.75 19.44 37.21
N ALA A 285 9.69 20.12 36.76
CA ALA A 285 8.33 20.00 37.29
C ALA A 285 7.72 18.58 37.17
N ILE A 286 8.18 17.79 36.21
CA ILE A 286 7.70 16.42 35.95
C ILE A 286 8.66 15.34 36.45
N GLY A 287 9.67 15.72 37.25
CA GLY A 287 10.63 14.78 37.84
C GLY A 287 11.67 14.27 36.85
N PHE A 288 12.10 15.09 35.90
CA PHE A 288 13.32 14.87 35.12
C PHE A 288 14.32 15.99 35.38
N SER A 289 14.73 16.07 36.64
CA SER A 289 15.53 17.14 37.24
C SER A 289 16.90 17.34 36.61
N ALA A 290 17.55 18.47 36.89
CA ALA A 290 18.94 18.71 36.48
C ALA A 290 19.90 17.58 36.91
N ALA A 291 19.74 17.03 38.12
CA ALA A 291 20.57 15.92 38.60
C ALA A 291 20.35 14.63 37.79
N GLU A 292 19.09 14.30 37.47
CA GLU A 292 18.76 13.13 36.65
C GLU A 292 19.26 13.27 35.21
N ARG A 293 19.14 14.46 34.61
CA ARG A 293 19.67 14.75 33.28
C ARG A 293 21.19 14.57 33.21
N VAL A 294 21.91 15.11 34.20
CA VAL A 294 23.38 14.97 34.28
C VAL A 294 23.78 13.52 34.54
N ALA A 295 23.08 12.83 35.44
CA ALA A 295 23.33 11.42 35.72
C ALA A 295 23.12 10.54 34.48
N ALA A 296 22.06 10.78 33.70
CA ALA A 296 21.80 10.07 32.45
C ALA A 296 22.96 10.21 31.44
N ILE A 297 23.53 11.42 31.30
CA ILE A 297 24.69 11.66 30.44
C ILE A 297 25.91 10.91 30.97
N ALA A 298 26.24 11.08 32.25
CA ALA A 298 27.39 10.43 32.88
C ALA A 298 27.31 8.90 32.82
N GLU A 299 26.13 8.32 33.00
CA GLU A 299 25.90 6.89 32.83
C GLU A 299 26.10 6.41 31.40
N SER A 300 25.63 7.20 30.40
CA SER A 300 25.86 6.88 29.00
C SER A 300 27.36 6.88 28.66
N GLU A 301 28.10 7.87 29.14
CA GLU A 301 29.57 7.96 29.01
C GLU A 301 30.27 6.78 29.66
N ALA A 302 29.92 6.45 30.90
CA ALA A 302 30.50 5.33 31.60
C ALA A 302 30.21 3.99 30.92
N ARG A 303 29.01 3.83 30.31
CA ARG A 303 28.67 2.64 29.51
C ARG A 303 29.47 2.59 28.22
N ALA A 304 29.55 3.70 27.48
CA ALA A 304 30.32 3.79 26.24
C ALA A 304 31.81 3.48 26.48
N ALA A 305 32.40 4.01 27.55
CA ALA A 305 33.79 3.77 27.91
C ALA A 305 34.09 2.29 28.26
N LYS A 306 33.08 1.56 28.73
CA LYS A 306 33.17 0.11 29.03
C LYS A 306 32.82 -0.77 27.84
N MET A 307 32.29 -0.22 26.75
CA MET A 307 32.06 -0.99 25.53
C MET A 307 33.42 -1.39 24.95
N PRO A 308 33.65 -2.69 24.67
CA PRO A 308 34.90 -3.12 24.06
C PRO A 308 35.15 -2.34 22.76
N THR A 309 36.40 -1.99 22.48
CA THR A 309 36.81 -1.72 21.10
C THR A 309 36.41 -2.94 20.28
N ARG A 310 35.59 -2.75 19.23
CA ARG A 310 34.86 -3.79 18.47
C ARG A 310 35.74 -5.04 18.24
N GLY A 311 35.60 -6.04 19.12
CA GLY A 311 36.40 -7.27 19.07
C GLY A 311 35.80 -8.29 18.11
N LEU A 312 36.51 -9.40 17.89
CA LEU A 312 36.05 -10.52 17.05
C LEU A 312 34.66 -11.05 17.48
N ALA A 313 34.42 -11.17 18.79
CA ALA A 313 33.15 -11.68 19.32
C ALA A 313 31.96 -10.75 19.04
N ASP A 314 32.15 -9.43 19.15
CA ASP A 314 31.09 -8.46 18.87
C ASP A 314 30.83 -8.31 17.37
N THR A 315 31.89 -8.44 16.56
CA THR A 315 31.76 -8.52 15.09
C THR A 315 30.94 -9.74 14.68
N GLY A 316 31.19 -10.92 15.28
CA GLY A 316 30.40 -12.12 15.02
C GLY A 316 28.93 -12.00 15.43
N ARG A 317 28.63 -11.29 16.54
CA ARG A 317 27.24 -11.03 16.97
C ARG A 317 26.50 -10.09 16.02
N ALA A 318 27.15 -8.99 15.61
CA ALA A 318 26.55 -8.03 14.69
C ALA A 318 26.29 -8.66 13.31
N GLU A 319 27.23 -9.49 12.84
CA GLU A 319 27.08 -10.28 11.62
C GLU A 319 25.92 -11.29 11.70
N ALA A 320 25.80 -12.03 12.81
CA ALA A 320 24.68 -12.93 13.03
C ALA A 320 23.33 -12.18 13.07
N ALA A 321 23.30 -11.02 13.72
CA ALA A 321 22.12 -10.16 13.75
C ALA A 321 21.73 -9.66 12.35
N ALA A 322 22.72 -9.26 11.52
CA ALA A 322 22.51 -8.84 10.15
C ALA A 322 21.92 -9.97 9.28
N LEU A 323 22.45 -11.20 9.38
CA LEU A 323 21.95 -12.36 8.64
C LEU A 323 20.49 -12.69 9.00
N LEU A 324 20.16 -12.70 10.31
CA LEU A 324 18.79 -12.93 10.77
C LEU A 324 17.84 -11.82 10.28
N ALA A 325 18.31 -10.57 10.31
CA ALA A 325 17.54 -9.42 9.88
C ALA A 325 17.26 -9.42 8.37
N VAL A 326 18.25 -9.75 7.53
CA VAL A 326 18.09 -9.91 6.07
C VAL A 326 17.12 -11.04 5.77
N ALA A 327 17.22 -12.18 6.46
CA ALA A 327 16.30 -13.30 6.26
C ALA A 327 14.86 -12.94 6.65
N ALA A 328 14.66 -12.20 7.75
CA ALA A 328 13.34 -11.73 8.16
C ALA A 328 12.75 -10.68 7.19
N ALA A 329 13.58 -9.75 6.74
CA ALA A 329 13.22 -8.75 5.74
C ALA A 329 12.80 -9.40 4.41
N ALA A 330 13.59 -10.36 3.91
CA ALA A 330 13.29 -11.10 2.69
C ALA A 330 11.96 -11.87 2.82
N ARG A 331 11.72 -12.56 3.94
CA ARG A 331 10.43 -13.24 4.19
C ARG A 331 9.27 -12.25 4.16
N GLN A 332 9.37 -11.14 4.90
CA GLN A 332 8.32 -10.12 4.98
C GLN A 332 7.99 -9.51 3.61
N LEU A 333 9.01 -9.13 2.84
CA LEU A 333 8.83 -8.54 1.51
C LEU A 333 8.26 -9.57 0.52
N SER A 334 8.77 -10.81 0.56
CA SER A 334 8.34 -11.91 -0.34
C SER A 334 6.89 -12.35 -0.16
N GLU A 335 6.22 -11.96 0.94
CA GLU A 335 4.79 -12.22 1.10
C GLU A 335 3.94 -11.36 0.17
N ARG A 336 4.40 -10.15 -0.15
CA ARG A 336 3.67 -9.21 -1.01
C ARG A 336 4.28 -9.13 -2.39
N GLU A 337 5.59 -9.23 -2.56
CA GLU A 337 6.26 -9.08 -3.84
C GLU A 337 7.06 -10.34 -4.21
N ALA A 338 6.86 -10.90 -5.41
CA ALA A 338 7.69 -12.02 -5.85
C ALA A 338 9.12 -11.58 -6.14
N VAL A 339 9.29 -10.31 -6.54
CA VAL A 339 10.58 -9.63 -6.70
C VAL A 339 10.50 -8.30 -5.97
N PHE A 340 11.33 -8.12 -4.95
CA PHE A 340 11.39 -6.92 -4.11
C PHE A 340 12.69 -6.15 -4.36
N GLY A 341 12.66 -4.83 -4.17
CA GLY A 341 13.81 -3.96 -4.43
C GLY A 341 14.95 -4.15 -3.42
N ALA A 342 16.19 -4.00 -3.88
CA ALA A 342 17.37 -4.03 -3.01
C ALA A 342 17.28 -2.97 -1.89
N ALA A 343 16.88 -1.76 -2.25
CA ALA A 343 16.70 -0.64 -1.34
C ALA A 343 15.69 -0.97 -0.20
N ALA A 344 14.57 -1.61 -0.55
CA ALA A 344 13.54 -2.01 0.42
C ALA A 344 14.02 -3.15 1.33
N LEU A 345 14.83 -4.09 0.80
CA LEU A 345 15.45 -5.16 1.58
C LEU A 345 16.40 -4.59 2.63
N GLU A 346 17.28 -3.67 2.25
CA GLU A 346 18.24 -3.01 3.15
C GLU A 346 17.53 -2.26 4.27
N ALA A 347 16.56 -1.39 3.92
CA ALA A 347 15.81 -0.62 4.90
C ALA A 347 15.04 -1.53 5.88
N ARG A 348 14.41 -2.59 5.35
CA ARG A 348 13.65 -3.53 6.19
C ARG A 348 14.56 -4.40 7.06
N ALA A 349 15.72 -4.81 6.56
CA ALA A 349 16.73 -5.50 7.36
C ALA A 349 17.22 -4.60 8.50
N GLY A 350 17.44 -3.32 8.22
CA GLY A 350 17.75 -2.31 9.25
C GLY A 350 16.72 -2.26 10.38
N GLU A 351 15.43 -2.25 10.02
CA GLU A 351 14.33 -2.32 10.98
C GLU A 351 14.37 -3.62 11.82
N HIS A 352 14.61 -4.78 11.22
CA HIS A 352 14.76 -6.06 11.95
C HIS A 352 16.01 -6.10 12.84
N ALA A 353 17.10 -5.44 12.44
CA ALA A 353 18.33 -5.37 13.23
C ALA A 353 18.16 -4.51 14.50
N GLY A 354 17.38 -3.42 14.43
CA GLY A 354 17.10 -2.56 15.59
C GLY A 354 18.35 -1.89 16.18
N GLY A 355 19.29 -1.50 15.32
CA GLY A 355 20.58 -0.90 15.70
C GLY A 355 21.64 -1.89 16.18
N ARG A 356 21.38 -3.21 16.11
CA ARG A 356 22.36 -4.27 16.43
C ARG A 356 23.32 -4.60 15.29
N ALA A 357 23.00 -4.13 14.08
CA ALA A 357 23.85 -4.22 12.90
C ALA A 357 23.77 -2.90 12.12
N ASN A 358 24.88 -2.52 11.50
CA ASN A 358 25.01 -1.32 10.68
C ASN A 358 24.74 -1.61 9.20
N ALA A 359 24.69 -0.56 8.37
CA ALA A 359 24.42 -0.69 6.94
C ALA A 359 25.46 -1.57 6.20
N THR A 360 26.73 -1.54 6.60
CA THR A 360 27.80 -2.34 5.99
C THR A 360 27.64 -3.82 6.31
N GLU A 361 27.31 -4.15 7.56
CA GLU A 361 27.04 -5.52 8.01
C GLU A 361 25.79 -6.09 7.33
N ILE A 362 24.74 -5.27 7.15
CA ILE A 362 23.54 -5.65 6.39
C ILE A 362 23.88 -5.90 4.93
N ALA A 363 24.65 -5.03 4.27
CA ALA A 363 25.07 -5.23 2.88
C ALA A 363 25.88 -6.53 2.73
N ALA A 364 26.84 -6.79 3.62
CA ALA A 364 27.59 -8.05 3.64
C ALA A 364 26.68 -9.28 3.87
N ALA A 365 25.66 -9.16 4.72
CA ALA A 365 24.68 -10.23 4.94
C ALA A 365 23.81 -10.48 3.69
N VAL A 366 23.44 -9.44 2.93
CA VAL A 366 22.77 -9.57 1.64
C VAL A 366 23.65 -10.31 0.64
N ASP A 367 24.93 -9.95 0.53
CA ASP A 367 25.88 -10.62 -0.36
C ASP A 367 26.07 -12.10 -0.01
N ARG A 368 26.11 -12.43 1.28
CA ARG A 368 26.16 -13.83 1.73
C ARG A 368 24.90 -14.61 1.40
N ALA A 369 23.72 -14.03 1.64
CA ALA A 369 22.45 -14.66 1.29
C ALA A 369 22.28 -14.81 -0.24
N LYS A 370 22.91 -13.93 -1.04
CA LYS A 370 23.00 -14.08 -2.48
C LYS A 370 23.94 -15.23 -2.87
N ALA A 371 25.12 -15.31 -2.26
CA ALA A 371 26.10 -16.38 -2.52
C ALA A 371 25.59 -17.77 -2.10
N GLY A 372 24.84 -17.85 -0.99
CA GLY A 372 24.18 -19.07 -0.52
C GLY A 372 22.93 -19.45 -1.33
N GLY A 373 22.41 -18.54 -2.17
CA GLY A 373 21.25 -18.76 -3.01
C GLY A 373 19.91 -18.72 -2.26
N GLU A 374 19.86 -18.18 -1.06
CA GLU A 374 18.62 -17.80 -0.36
C GLU A 374 17.95 -16.62 -1.07
N LEU A 375 18.76 -15.65 -1.52
CA LEU A 375 18.38 -14.55 -2.37
C LEU A 375 18.87 -14.79 -3.79
N VAL A 376 18.00 -14.54 -4.77
CA VAL A 376 18.34 -14.64 -6.19
C VAL A 376 18.12 -13.29 -6.84
N ALA A 377 19.18 -12.74 -7.46
CA ALA A 377 19.12 -11.43 -8.11
C ALA A 377 18.14 -11.40 -9.29
N ARG A 378 17.43 -10.29 -9.45
CA ARG A 378 16.44 -10.04 -10.51
C ARG A 378 16.47 -8.59 -10.95
N GLU A 379 16.19 -8.35 -12.21
CA GLU A 379 15.96 -7.01 -12.76
C GLU A 379 14.51 -6.56 -12.53
N ARG A 380 14.30 -5.28 -12.25
CA ARG A 380 12.97 -4.65 -12.06
C ARG A 380 12.70 -3.53 -13.06
N GLY A 381 13.36 -3.57 -14.22
CA GLY A 381 13.24 -2.54 -15.25
C GLY A 381 13.64 -1.17 -14.69
N ALA A 382 12.80 -0.15 -14.89
CA ALA A 382 13.03 1.21 -14.38
C ALA A 382 13.07 1.33 -12.84
N ALA A 383 12.70 0.28 -12.10
CA ALA A 383 12.82 0.23 -10.64
C ALA A 383 14.16 -0.35 -10.14
N GLY A 384 15.11 -0.61 -11.04
CA GLY A 384 16.48 -1.03 -10.74
C GLY A 384 16.61 -2.52 -10.37
N GLN A 385 17.66 -2.84 -9.62
CA GLN A 385 17.92 -4.21 -9.16
C GLN A 385 17.03 -4.63 -8.00
N GLY A 386 16.75 -5.92 -7.93
CA GLY A 386 16.00 -6.54 -6.86
C GLY A 386 16.37 -7.99 -6.60
N PHE A 387 15.60 -8.60 -5.72
CA PHE A 387 15.80 -9.98 -5.30
C PHE A 387 14.47 -10.73 -5.27
N THR A 388 14.56 -12.03 -5.48
CA THR A 388 13.53 -13.00 -5.11
C THR A 388 14.09 -14.01 -4.13
N THR A 389 13.23 -14.81 -3.50
CA THR A 389 13.65 -15.89 -2.60
C THR A 389 13.66 -17.23 -3.30
N ARG A 390 14.48 -18.15 -2.80
CA ARG A 390 14.47 -19.57 -3.25
C ARG A 390 13.07 -20.18 -3.18
N ASP A 391 12.31 -19.89 -2.12
CA ASP A 391 10.96 -20.40 -1.91
C ASP A 391 9.96 -19.88 -2.95
N ALA A 392 10.06 -18.60 -3.33
CA ALA A 392 9.22 -18.02 -4.38
C ALA A 392 9.48 -18.70 -5.73
N VAL A 393 10.76 -18.90 -6.08
CA VAL A 393 11.16 -19.65 -7.28
C VAL A 393 10.64 -21.09 -7.23
N ALA A 394 10.77 -21.79 -6.10
CA ALA A 394 10.28 -23.15 -5.97
C ALA A 394 8.75 -23.25 -6.14
N THR A 395 8.01 -22.29 -5.56
CA THR A 395 6.55 -22.20 -5.66
C THR A 395 6.11 -22.04 -7.12
N GLU A 396 6.71 -21.10 -7.85
CA GLU A 396 6.37 -20.87 -9.25
C GLU A 396 6.80 -22.03 -10.15
N ARG A 397 7.96 -22.66 -9.90
CA ARG A 397 8.38 -23.87 -10.63
C ARG A 397 7.36 -24.99 -10.45
N ARG A 398 6.89 -25.22 -9.23
CA ARG A 398 5.90 -26.26 -8.95
C ARG A 398 4.57 -25.97 -9.66
N MET A 399 4.10 -24.71 -9.61
CA MET A 399 2.89 -24.28 -10.30
C MET A 399 2.96 -24.57 -11.81
N LEU A 400 4.05 -24.16 -12.47
CA LEU A 400 4.27 -24.37 -13.89
C LEU A 400 4.40 -25.86 -14.25
N ALA A 401 5.10 -26.63 -13.40
CA ALA A 401 5.27 -28.07 -13.62
C ALA A 401 3.94 -28.84 -13.56
N VAL A 402 3.04 -28.47 -12.63
CA VAL A 402 1.72 -29.10 -12.50
C VAL A 402 0.79 -28.77 -13.67
N GLU A 403 0.83 -27.53 -14.17
CA GLU A 403 0.07 -27.19 -15.39
C GLU A 403 0.63 -27.97 -16.60
N HIS A 404 1.95 -27.98 -16.76
CA HIS A 404 2.60 -28.65 -17.88
C HIS A 404 2.33 -30.17 -17.91
N SER A 405 2.39 -30.84 -16.75
CA SER A 405 2.08 -32.29 -16.64
C SER A 405 0.60 -32.60 -16.90
N GLY A 406 -0.29 -31.61 -16.79
CA GLY A 406 -1.72 -31.75 -17.02
C GLY A 406 -2.14 -31.61 -18.49
N ARG A 407 -1.24 -31.22 -19.40
CA ARG A 407 -1.56 -31.03 -20.82
C ARG A 407 -1.86 -32.37 -21.50
N GLY A 408 -2.99 -32.46 -22.18
CA GLY A 408 -3.47 -33.69 -22.82
C GLY A 408 -3.73 -34.88 -21.87
N ALA A 409 -3.77 -34.64 -20.55
CA ALA A 409 -3.85 -35.71 -19.55
C ALA A 409 -5.29 -36.06 -19.12
N ALA A 410 -6.31 -35.36 -19.64
CA ALA A 410 -7.70 -35.52 -19.23
C ALA A 410 -8.62 -35.93 -20.40
N ASP A 411 -9.63 -36.77 -20.10
CA ASP A 411 -10.60 -37.24 -21.10
C ASP A 411 -11.51 -36.14 -21.61
N THR A 412 -11.78 -36.10 -22.92
CA THR A 412 -12.68 -35.12 -23.54
C THR A 412 -14.10 -35.21 -22.94
N PRO A 413 -14.65 -34.13 -22.33
CA PRO A 413 -15.98 -34.16 -21.72
C PRO A 413 -17.11 -34.39 -22.72
N HIS A 414 -17.05 -33.71 -23.86
CA HIS A 414 -18.02 -33.81 -24.95
C HIS A 414 -17.33 -33.86 -26.30
N ASP A 415 -17.94 -34.55 -27.26
CA ASP A 415 -17.54 -34.39 -28.65
C ASP A 415 -17.90 -32.98 -29.17
N ARG A 416 -17.33 -32.62 -30.33
CA ARG A 416 -17.48 -31.27 -30.88
C ARG A 416 -18.92 -30.95 -31.31
N GLN A 417 -19.69 -31.94 -31.74
CA GLN A 417 -21.09 -31.73 -32.14
C GLN A 417 -21.97 -31.50 -30.92
N GLU A 418 -21.77 -32.26 -29.85
CA GLU A 418 -22.50 -32.10 -28.60
C GLU A 418 -22.18 -30.77 -27.92
N ALA A 419 -20.90 -30.39 -27.83
CA ALA A 419 -20.50 -29.09 -27.31
C ALA A 419 -21.12 -27.94 -28.13
N ALA A 420 -21.16 -28.05 -29.45
CA ALA A 420 -21.80 -27.05 -30.31
C ALA A 420 -23.32 -26.96 -30.07
N ARG A 421 -24.01 -28.09 -29.84
CA ARG A 421 -25.44 -28.11 -29.49
C ARG A 421 -25.68 -27.41 -28.15
N ILE A 422 -24.89 -27.70 -27.12
CA ILE A 422 -24.98 -27.05 -25.80
C ILE A 422 -24.87 -25.53 -25.95
N VAL A 423 -23.86 -25.06 -26.68
CA VAL A 423 -23.62 -23.62 -26.89
C VAL A 423 -24.73 -22.96 -27.73
N THR A 424 -25.22 -23.63 -28.77
CA THR A 424 -26.33 -23.11 -29.60
C THR A 424 -27.59 -22.92 -28.78
N THR A 425 -27.94 -23.91 -27.95
CA THR A 425 -29.10 -23.84 -27.05
C THR A 425 -28.94 -22.71 -26.03
N ALA A 426 -27.77 -22.59 -25.40
CA ALA A 426 -27.49 -21.51 -24.46
C ALA A 426 -27.56 -20.11 -25.12
N ALA A 427 -27.03 -19.99 -26.34
CA ALA A 427 -27.08 -18.75 -27.11
C ALA A 427 -28.52 -18.35 -27.47
N PHE A 428 -29.35 -19.30 -27.88
CA PHE A 428 -30.77 -19.06 -28.18
C PHE A 428 -31.53 -18.52 -26.96
N PHE A 429 -31.38 -19.15 -25.79
CA PHE A 429 -32.04 -18.68 -24.57
C PHE A 429 -31.50 -17.34 -24.07
N ALA A 430 -30.21 -17.06 -24.28
CA ALA A 430 -29.63 -15.75 -23.97
C ALA A 430 -30.18 -14.66 -24.90
N GLU A 431 -30.33 -14.94 -26.20
CA GLU A 431 -30.86 -14.01 -27.19
C GLU A 431 -32.34 -13.68 -26.90
N ALA A 432 -33.13 -14.67 -26.47
CA ALA A 432 -34.51 -14.45 -26.00
C ALA A 432 -34.60 -13.52 -24.78
N ARG A 433 -33.52 -13.36 -24.01
CA ARG A 433 -33.41 -12.42 -22.89
C ARG A 433 -32.72 -11.10 -23.29
N GLY A 434 -32.49 -10.87 -24.58
CA GLY A 434 -31.85 -9.66 -25.12
C GLY A 434 -30.31 -9.70 -25.07
N HIS A 435 -29.69 -10.87 -24.91
CA HIS A 435 -28.24 -11.00 -24.82
C HIS A 435 -27.67 -11.86 -25.95
N LYS A 436 -26.95 -11.23 -26.88
CA LYS A 436 -26.29 -11.93 -27.98
C LYS A 436 -24.90 -12.40 -27.58
N TRP A 437 -24.61 -13.67 -27.84
CA TRP A 437 -23.28 -14.23 -27.68
C TRP A 437 -22.32 -13.72 -28.75
N THR A 438 -21.07 -13.54 -28.36
CA THR A 438 -19.95 -13.24 -29.28
C THR A 438 -19.31 -14.53 -29.79
N GLU A 439 -18.66 -14.48 -30.96
CA GLU A 439 -17.93 -15.62 -31.51
C GLU A 439 -16.83 -16.13 -30.57
N GLY A 440 -16.16 -15.20 -29.86
CA GLY A 440 -15.17 -15.53 -28.84
C GLY A 440 -15.76 -16.33 -27.67
N GLN A 441 -16.93 -15.94 -27.17
CA GLN A 441 -17.63 -16.68 -26.11
C GLN A 441 -18.02 -18.08 -26.57
N GLN A 442 -18.57 -18.21 -27.78
CA GLN A 442 -18.96 -19.52 -28.34
C GLN A 442 -17.75 -20.44 -28.50
N SER A 443 -16.69 -19.93 -29.12
CA SER A 443 -15.45 -20.69 -29.37
C SER A 443 -14.75 -21.09 -28.08
N ALA A 444 -14.75 -20.20 -27.07
CA ALA A 444 -14.20 -20.50 -25.74
C ALA A 444 -14.95 -21.65 -25.07
N THR A 445 -16.29 -21.59 -25.02
CA THR A 445 -17.09 -22.63 -24.38
C THR A 445 -16.96 -23.98 -25.08
N ILE A 446 -17.01 -24.02 -26.42
CA ILE A 446 -16.78 -25.26 -27.20
C ILE A 446 -15.38 -25.80 -26.90
N GLY A 447 -14.35 -24.95 -26.91
CA GLY A 447 -12.98 -25.35 -26.65
C GLY A 447 -12.77 -25.90 -25.24
N LEU A 448 -13.43 -25.35 -24.22
CA LEU A 448 -13.40 -25.86 -22.85
C LEU A 448 -14.09 -27.22 -22.71
N LEU A 449 -15.26 -27.39 -23.33
CA LEU A 449 -16.04 -28.65 -23.28
C LEU A 449 -15.41 -29.79 -24.10
N THR A 450 -14.51 -29.48 -25.03
CA THR A 450 -13.83 -30.46 -25.89
C THR A 450 -12.35 -30.68 -25.54
N GLY A 451 -11.76 -29.82 -24.71
CA GLY A 451 -10.34 -29.82 -24.39
C GLY A 451 -9.88 -31.02 -23.56
N GLN A 452 -8.63 -31.45 -23.77
CA GLN A 452 -7.97 -32.57 -23.05
C GLN A 452 -6.99 -32.12 -21.97
N ASP A 453 -6.79 -30.81 -21.81
CA ASP A 453 -5.92 -30.27 -20.77
C ASP A 453 -6.63 -30.29 -19.42
N ARG A 454 -5.90 -30.67 -18.36
CA ARG A 454 -6.41 -30.59 -16.99
C ARG A 454 -6.61 -29.14 -16.56
N VAL A 455 -5.79 -28.22 -17.04
CA VAL A 455 -5.86 -26.80 -16.69
C VAL A 455 -6.01 -25.98 -17.98
N ALA A 456 -7.05 -25.15 -18.04
CA ALA A 456 -7.29 -24.22 -19.14
C ALA A 456 -7.62 -22.82 -18.62
N GLY A 457 -7.34 -21.81 -19.42
CA GLY A 457 -7.55 -20.40 -19.11
C GLY A 457 -8.68 -19.76 -19.92
N VAL A 458 -9.37 -18.79 -19.32
CA VAL A 458 -10.21 -17.81 -20.01
C VAL A 458 -9.73 -16.42 -19.60
N GLN A 459 -9.01 -15.76 -20.49
CA GLN A 459 -8.61 -14.36 -20.35
C GLN A 459 -9.72 -13.50 -20.94
N GLY A 460 -10.30 -12.59 -20.18
CA GLY A 460 -11.22 -11.63 -20.79
C GLY A 460 -11.32 -10.32 -20.05
N TYR A 461 -11.54 -9.26 -20.80
CA TYR A 461 -11.63 -7.91 -20.25
C TYR A 461 -12.87 -7.74 -19.36
N ALA A 462 -12.81 -6.77 -18.45
CA ALA A 462 -13.96 -6.31 -17.68
C ALA A 462 -15.17 -6.07 -18.59
N GLY A 463 -16.29 -6.73 -18.28
CA GLY A 463 -17.53 -6.54 -19.03
C GLY A 463 -17.72 -7.42 -20.27
N THR A 464 -16.93 -8.50 -20.43
CA THR A 464 -17.07 -9.52 -21.50
C THR A 464 -18.10 -10.63 -21.18
N ALA A 465 -18.90 -10.46 -20.12
CA ALA A 465 -19.94 -11.41 -19.67
C ALA A 465 -19.47 -12.87 -19.42
N LYS A 466 -18.19 -13.08 -19.06
CA LYS A 466 -17.57 -14.40 -18.76
C LYS A 466 -18.44 -15.30 -17.88
N THR A 467 -18.81 -14.80 -16.70
CA THR A 467 -19.44 -15.60 -15.64
C THR A 467 -20.85 -16.05 -16.03
N THR A 468 -21.68 -15.16 -16.59
CA THR A 468 -23.09 -15.45 -16.93
C THR A 468 -23.28 -16.17 -18.27
N THR A 469 -22.23 -16.25 -19.10
CA THR A 469 -22.28 -16.95 -20.40
C THR A 469 -21.36 -18.17 -20.37
N VAL A 470 -20.06 -17.97 -20.61
CA VAL A 470 -19.06 -19.03 -20.74
C VAL A 470 -19.04 -19.97 -19.53
N LEU A 471 -18.97 -19.44 -18.31
CA LEU A 471 -18.84 -20.30 -17.11
C LEU A 471 -20.13 -21.02 -16.74
N ALA A 472 -21.28 -20.34 -16.84
CA ALA A 472 -22.57 -20.97 -16.58
C ALA A 472 -22.83 -22.14 -17.55
N THR A 473 -22.60 -21.93 -18.85
CA THR A 473 -22.77 -22.98 -19.87
C THR A 473 -21.72 -24.07 -19.76
N TYR A 474 -20.46 -23.73 -19.45
CA TYR A 474 -19.43 -24.73 -19.18
C TYR A 474 -19.81 -25.61 -17.98
N ALA A 475 -20.28 -25.01 -16.88
CA ALA A 475 -20.70 -25.75 -15.70
C ALA A 475 -21.89 -26.68 -15.98
N GLU A 476 -22.87 -26.25 -16.77
CA GLU A 476 -23.99 -27.09 -17.21
C GLU A 476 -23.52 -28.27 -18.08
N GLY A 477 -22.65 -28.00 -19.07
CA GLY A 477 -22.05 -29.05 -19.90
C GLY A 477 -21.29 -30.08 -19.06
N MET A 478 -20.40 -29.62 -18.17
CA MET A 478 -19.65 -30.52 -17.29
C MET A 478 -20.55 -31.40 -16.41
N ARG A 479 -21.65 -30.86 -15.88
CA ARG A 479 -22.65 -31.67 -15.13
C ARG A 479 -23.32 -32.71 -16.01
N SER A 480 -23.67 -32.36 -17.25
CA SER A 480 -24.24 -33.31 -18.22
C SER A 480 -23.26 -34.44 -18.58
N ALA A 481 -21.95 -34.17 -18.53
CA ALA A 481 -20.89 -35.17 -18.66
C ALA A 481 -20.57 -35.91 -17.34
N GLY A 482 -21.33 -35.71 -16.26
CA GLY A 482 -21.17 -36.42 -14.99
C GLY A 482 -20.08 -35.87 -14.07
N TYR A 483 -19.66 -34.61 -14.25
CA TYR A 483 -18.74 -33.94 -13.32
C TYR A 483 -19.49 -33.21 -12.19
N GLU A 484 -18.92 -33.26 -10.99
CA GLU A 484 -19.25 -32.32 -9.92
C GLU A 484 -18.52 -30.99 -10.15
N VAL A 485 -19.26 -29.88 -10.16
CA VAL A 485 -18.70 -28.54 -10.44
C VAL A 485 -18.52 -27.76 -9.14
N ARG A 486 -17.29 -27.29 -8.89
CA ARG A 486 -16.95 -26.43 -7.73
C ARG A 486 -16.55 -25.04 -8.17
N ALA A 487 -17.01 -24.04 -7.42
CA ALA A 487 -16.78 -22.62 -7.69
C ALA A 487 -15.81 -22.02 -6.66
N PHE A 488 -14.70 -21.49 -7.13
CA PHE A 488 -13.71 -20.80 -6.32
C PHE A 488 -13.49 -19.36 -6.79
N ALA A 489 -13.29 -18.45 -5.85
CA ALA A 489 -12.84 -17.09 -6.15
C ALA A 489 -11.95 -16.53 -5.02
N PRO A 490 -11.11 -15.51 -5.27
CA PRO A 490 -10.26 -14.90 -4.24
C PRO A 490 -11.05 -14.23 -3.10
N THR A 491 -12.21 -13.63 -3.40
CA THR A 491 -13.05 -12.93 -2.41
C THR A 491 -14.37 -13.65 -2.20
N ALA A 492 -14.96 -13.49 -1.01
CA ALA A 492 -16.25 -14.10 -0.70
C ALA A 492 -17.40 -13.52 -1.55
N ALA A 493 -17.34 -12.23 -1.88
CA ALA A 493 -18.30 -11.59 -2.78
C ALA A 493 -18.22 -12.18 -4.19
N ALA A 494 -17.02 -12.31 -4.76
CA ALA A 494 -16.84 -12.94 -6.08
C ALA A 494 -17.25 -14.42 -6.07
N ALA A 495 -16.94 -15.15 -5.00
CA ALA A 495 -17.33 -16.55 -4.85
C ALA A 495 -18.86 -16.70 -4.82
N SER A 496 -19.57 -15.82 -4.10
CA SER A 496 -21.03 -15.82 -4.09
C SER A 496 -21.60 -15.53 -5.47
N VAL A 497 -21.09 -14.52 -6.18
CA VAL A 497 -21.56 -14.17 -7.54
C VAL A 497 -21.34 -15.33 -8.52
N LEU A 498 -20.15 -15.96 -8.47
CA LEU A 498 -19.85 -17.12 -9.30
C LEU A 498 -20.78 -18.29 -8.96
N GLY A 499 -20.96 -18.61 -7.68
CA GLY A 499 -21.82 -19.69 -7.22
C GLY A 499 -23.27 -19.51 -7.64
N ASP A 500 -23.82 -18.31 -7.44
CA ASP A 500 -25.17 -17.93 -7.87
C ASP A 500 -25.32 -18.05 -9.39
N ALA A 501 -24.31 -17.62 -10.17
CA ALA A 501 -24.36 -17.64 -11.64
C ALA A 501 -24.30 -19.06 -12.25
N ILE A 502 -23.58 -19.99 -11.61
CA ILE A 502 -23.39 -21.34 -12.17
C ILE A 502 -24.19 -22.43 -11.44
N GLY A 503 -24.98 -22.06 -10.43
CA GLY A 503 -25.74 -23.00 -9.60
C GLY A 503 -24.86 -23.92 -8.76
N ALA A 504 -23.77 -23.39 -8.19
CA ALA A 504 -22.84 -24.14 -7.34
C ALA A 504 -22.58 -23.41 -6.03
N LYS A 505 -22.07 -24.13 -5.02
CA LYS A 505 -21.60 -23.48 -3.80
C LYS A 505 -20.29 -22.74 -4.07
N GLY A 506 -20.34 -21.40 -3.98
CA GLY A 506 -19.16 -20.55 -4.08
C GLY A 506 -18.30 -20.58 -2.82
N GLU A 507 -17.01 -20.87 -2.96
CA GLU A 507 -16.05 -20.85 -1.85
C GLU A 507 -14.83 -19.98 -2.16
N THR A 508 -14.15 -19.46 -1.13
CA THR A 508 -12.93 -18.71 -1.36
C THR A 508 -11.74 -19.64 -1.61
N VAL A 509 -10.80 -19.24 -2.46
CA VAL A 509 -9.54 -19.98 -2.69
C VAL A 509 -8.80 -20.21 -1.37
N ALA A 510 -8.74 -19.18 -0.51
CA ALA A 510 -8.11 -19.29 0.81
C ALA A 510 -8.75 -20.37 1.70
N LYS A 511 -10.09 -20.54 1.62
CA LYS A 511 -10.80 -21.61 2.35
C LYS A 511 -10.44 -22.97 1.76
N ALA A 512 -10.50 -23.11 0.44
CA ALA A 512 -10.18 -24.36 -0.25
C ALA A 512 -8.76 -24.84 0.09
N VAL A 513 -7.79 -23.93 0.07
CA VAL A 513 -6.40 -24.20 0.46
C VAL A 513 -6.29 -24.59 1.94
N LEU A 514 -7.06 -23.97 2.83
CA LEU A 514 -7.04 -24.28 4.27
C LEU A 514 -7.59 -25.68 4.56
N THR A 515 -8.64 -26.12 3.85
CA THR A 515 -9.30 -27.41 4.01
C THR A 515 -8.86 -28.44 2.95
N GLY A 516 -7.69 -28.24 2.35
CA GLY A 516 -7.31 -28.90 1.10
C GLY A 516 -7.30 -30.42 1.14
N GLU A 517 -6.86 -31.04 2.25
CA GLU A 517 -6.83 -32.50 2.39
C GLU A 517 -8.24 -33.11 2.37
N GLN A 518 -9.20 -32.48 3.05
CA GLN A 518 -10.60 -32.89 3.01
C GLN A 518 -11.16 -32.73 1.60
N LEU A 519 -10.90 -31.56 0.96
CA LEU A 519 -11.37 -31.30 -0.40
C LEU A 519 -10.84 -32.33 -1.40
N VAL A 520 -9.54 -32.66 -1.35
CA VAL A 520 -8.94 -33.67 -2.21
C VAL A 520 -9.56 -35.04 -1.96
N THR A 521 -9.78 -35.42 -0.70
CA THR A 521 -10.39 -36.71 -0.35
C THR A 521 -11.83 -36.83 -0.88
N GLU A 522 -12.63 -35.77 -0.76
CA GLU A 522 -13.99 -35.71 -1.29
C GLU A 522 -13.97 -35.77 -2.82
N ALA A 523 -13.14 -34.92 -3.44
CA ALA A 523 -13.03 -34.80 -4.90
C ALA A 523 -12.51 -36.07 -5.59
N SER A 524 -11.65 -36.84 -4.92
CA SER A 524 -11.10 -38.09 -5.47
C SER A 524 -12.14 -39.21 -5.60
N ARG A 525 -13.38 -39.03 -5.11
CA ARG A 525 -14.47 -40.01 -5.20
C ARG A 525 -15.20 -40.02 -6.54
N GLY A 526 -15.00 -39.01 -7.39
CA GLY A 526 -15.72 -38.84 -8.63
C GLY A 526 -14.99 -37.96 -9.64
N ARG A 527 -15.69 -37.57 -10.71
CA ARG A 527 -15.17 -36.64 -11.71
C ARG A 527 -15.42 -35.21 -11.23
N GLU A 528 -14.39 -34.40 -11.17
CA GLU A 528 -14.45 -33.05 -10.60
C GLU A 528 -14.02 -31.97 -11.61
N ALA A 529 -14.75 -30.86 -11.63
CA ALA A 529 -14.50 -29.70 -12.48
C ALA A 529 -14.51 -28.43 -11.63
N TRP A 530 -13.34 -27.84 -11.44
CA TRP A 530 -13.14 -26.66 -10.61
C TRP A 530 -13.06 -25.41 -11.48
N ILE A 531 -13.78 -24.36 -11.10
CA ILE A 531 -13.74 -23.06 -11.77
C ILE A 531 -13.15 -22.07 -10.77
N VAL A 532 -12.08 -21.38 -11.16
CA VAL A 532 -11.46 -20.31 -10.37
C VAL A 532 -11.68 -18.99 -11.10
N ASP A 533 -12.66 -18.20 -10.65
CA ASP A 533 -12.92 -16.85 -11.20
C ASP A 533 -12.04 -15.80 -10.51
N GLU A 534 -11.82 -14.68 -11.19
CA GLU A 534 -10.86 -13.62 -10.81
C GLU A 534 -9.44 -14.16 -10.52
N ALA A 535 -8.97 -15.11 -11.33
CA ALA A 535 -7.69 -15.80 -11.19
C ALA A 535 -6.47 -14.85 -11.19
N SER A 536 -6.58 -13.64 -11.76
CA SER A 536 -5.53 -12.61 -11.70
C SER A 536 -5.31 -12.06 -10.28
N MET A 537 -6.29 -12.21 -9.38
CA MET A 537 -6.19 -11.83 -7.97
C MET A 537 -5.69 -12.97 -7.05
N VAL A 538 -5.46 -14.17 -7.58
CA VAL A 538 -4.93 -15.31 -6.82
C VAL A 538 -3.40 -15.25 -6.77
N SER A 539 -2.82 -15.45 -5.59
CA SER A 539 -1.36 -15.40 -5.39
C SER A 539 -0.66 -16.60 -6.01
N ALA A 540 0.62 -16.49 -6.34
CA ALA A 540 1.39 -17.63 -6.86
C ALA A 540 1.41 -18.81 -5.87
N ARG A 541 1.47 -18.51 -4.57
CA ARG A 541 1.41 -19.51 -3.51
C ARG A 541 0.09 -20.26 -3.49
N ASP A 542 -1.04 -19.56 -3.50
CA ASP A 542 -2.35 -20.20 -3.42
C ASP A 542 -2.70 -20.91 -4.73
N MET A 543 -2.33 -20.33 -5.89
CA MET A 543 -2.51 -21.00 -7.18
C MET A 543 -1.72 -22.32 -7.26
N ALA A 544 -0.45 -22.32 -6.86
CA ALA A 544 0.37 -23.54 -6.83
C ALA A 544 -0.28 -24.65 -5.98
N ARG A 545 -0.92 -24.28 -4.87
CA ARG A 545 -1.64 -25.21 -3.98
C ARG A 545 -2.93 -25.71 -4.61
N VAL A 546 -3.75 -24.83 -5.20
CA VAL A 546 -4.99 -25.20 -5.91
C VAL A 546 -4.66 -26.17 -7.04
N LEU A 547 -3.67 -25.88 -7.87
CA LEU A 547 -3.27 -26.78 -8.97
C LEU A 547 -2.74 -28.12 -8.45
N SER A 548 -1.91 -28.12 -7.39
CA SER A 548 -1.42 -29.36 -6.78
C SER A 548 -2.56 -30.21 -6.19
N MET A 549 -3.57 -29.57 -5.59
CA MET A 549 -4.76 -30.27 -5.10
C MET A 549 -5.58 -30.85 -6.25
N ALA A 550 -5.74 -30.10 -7.34
CA ALA A 550 -6.45 -30.57 -8.53
C ALA A 550 -5.73 -31.76 -9.19
N GLU A 551 -4.39 -31.72 -9.28
CA GLU A 551 -3.59 -32.86 -9.76
C GLU A 551 -3.85 -34.12 -8.92
N ARG A 552 -3.84 -34.00 -7.59
CA ARG A 552 -4.09 -35.13 -6.67
C ARG A 552 -5.51 -35.67 -6.75
N ALA A 553 -6.49 -34.80 -6.98
CA ALA A 553 -7.89 -35.17 -7.13
C ALA A 553 -8.28 -35.57 -8.56
N ASN A 554 -7.34 -35.52 -9.52
CA ASN A 554 -7.59 -35.63 -10.95
C ASN A 554 -8.73 -34.69 -11.44
N ALA A 555 -8.84 -33.51 -10.83
CA ALA A 555 -9.86 -32.52 -11.15
C ALA A 555 -9.44 -31.66 -12.34
N ARG A 556 -10.40 -31.35 -13.22
CA ARG A 556 -10.22 -30.34 -14.28
C ARG A 556 -10.33 -28.95 -13.66
N VAL A 557 -9.54 -28.00 -14.15
CA VAL A 557 -9.49 -26.62 -13.64
C VAL A 557 -9.64 -25.63 -14.78
N VAL A 558 -10.62 -24.73 -14.67
CA VAL A 558 -10.73 -23.56 -15.53
C VAL A 558 -10.38 -22.32 -14.74
N LEU A 559 -9.29 -21.66 -15.12
CA LEU A 559 -8.85 -20.38 -14.55
C LEU A 559 -9.41 -19.24 -15.37
N VAL A 560 -10.17 -18.34 -14.75
CA VAL A 560 -10.86 -17.24 -15.42
C VAL A 560 -10.39 -15.95 -14.81
N GLY A 561 -9.94 -14.99 -15.62
CA GLY A 561 -9.40 -13.77 -15.05
C GLY A 561 -9.18 -12.68 -16.09
N ASP A 562 -8.49 -11.65 -15.64
CA ASP A 562 -8.09 -10.53 -16.47
C ASP A 562 -6.72 -10.02 -16.05
N VAL A 563 -5.68 -10.31 -16.82
CA VAL A 563 -4.31 -9.86 -16.53
C VAL A 563 -4.14 -8.34 -16.59
N LYS A 564 -5.08 -7.61 -17.21
CA LYS A 564 -5.05 -6.14 -17.29
C LYS A 564 -5.64 -5.48 -16.03
N GLN A 565 -6.44 -6.19 -15.23
CA GLN A 565 -6.90 -5.70 -13.92
C GLN A 565 -5.84 -5.87 -12.83
N LEU A 566 -6.08 -5.22 -11.69
CA LEU A 566 -5.20 -5.31 -10.54
C LEU A 566 -4.97 -6.78 -10.13
N GLY A 567 -3.71 -7.08 -9.82
CA GLY A 567 -3.30 -8.42 -9.41
C GLY A 567 -3.60 -8.72 -7.95
N SER A 568 -3.18 -9.91 -7.51
CA SER A 568 -3.22 -10.31 -6.11
C SER A 568 -2.50 -9.29 -5.22
N VAL A 569 -2.91 -9.18 -3.95
CA VAL A 569 -2.16 -8.42 -2.92
C VAL A 569 -0.91 -9.18 -2.51
N GLU A 570 -1.01 -10.50 -2.39
CA GLU A 570 0.13 -11.39 -2.12
C GLU A 570 0.98 -11.59 -3.39
N ALA A 571 2.21 -12.08 -3.19
CA ALA A 571 3.22 -12.18 -4.24
C ALA A 571 2.82 -13.01 -5.48
N GLY A 572 3.30 -12.54 -6.63
CA GLY A 572 3.28 -13.23 -7.92
C GLY A 572 2.17 -12.78 -8.86
N ARG A 573 2.22 -13.29 -10.10
CA ARG A 573 1.22 -13.07 -11.15
C ARG A 573 0.76 -14.38 -11.79
N ALA A 574 0.32 -15.32 -10.95
CA ALA A 574 0.10 -16.72 -11.30
C ALA A 574 -0.61 -16.95 -12.64
N PHE A 575 -1.78 -16.31 -12.82
CA PHE A 575 -2.58 -16.47 -14.04
C PHE A 575 -1.85 -15.98 -15.30
N GLY A 576 -1.19 -14.81 -15.25
CA GLY A 576 -0.38 -14.30 -16.35
C GLY A 576 0.83 -15.21 -16.62
N GLN A 577 1.50 -15.68 -15.58
CA GLN A 577 2.67 -16.56 -15.72
C GLN A 577 2.32 -17.90 -16.39
N LEU A 578 1.16 -18.47 -16.07
CA LEU A 578 0.66 -19.68 -16.72
C LEU A 578 0.35 -19.45 -18.21
N GLN A 579 -0.27 -18.31 -18.55
CA GLN A 579 -0.49 -17.91 -19.94
C GLN A 579 0.83 -17.76 -20.70
N ASP A 580 1.82 -17.08 -20.12
CA ASP A 580 3.15 -16.89 -20.73
C ASP A 580 3.88 -18.21 -20.96
N ALA A 581 3.65 -19.20 -20.10
CA ALA A 581 4.21 -20.54 -20.20
C ALA A 581 3.46 -21.46 -21.20
N GLY A 582 2.43 -20.93 -21.87
CA GLY A 582 1.69 -21.62 -22.92
C GLY A 582 0.49 -22.44 -22.45
N MET A 583 -0.05 -22.17 -21.25
CA MET A 583 -1.33 -22.73 -20.83
C MET A 583 -2.40 -22.39 -21.87
N LYS A 584 -3.17 -23.38 -22.32
CA LYS A 584 -4.24 -23.18 -23.29
C LYS A 584 -5.23 -22.14 -22.75
N THR A 585 -5.32 -21.00 -23.44
CA THR A 585 -6.12 -19.87 -22.97
C THR A 585 -7.01 -19.35 -24.09
N PHE A 586 -8.30 -19.21 -23.80
CA PHE A 586 -9.27 -18.56 -24.68
C PHE A 586 -9.37 -17.08 -24.33
N VAL A 587 -9.36 -16.20 -25.33
CA VAL A 587 -9.38 -14.74 -25.14
C VAL A 587 -10.75 -14.20 -25.50
N LEU A 588 -11.35 -13.43 -24.58
CA LEU A 588 -12.57 -12.65 -24.80
C LEU A 588 -12.20 -11.17 -24.75
N ASP A 589 -12.10 -10.53 -25.91
CA ASP A 589 -11.67 -9.15 -26.10
C ASP A 589 -12.84 -8.18 -26.31
N LYS A 590 -14.00 -8.66 -26.76
CA LYS A 590 -15.19 -7.83 -27.00
C LYS A 590 -15.92 -7.44 -25.71
N ILE A 591 -15.82 -6.16 -25.34
CA ILE A 591 -16.50 -5.57 -24.18
C ILE A 591 -17.98 -5.31 -24.52
N VAL A 592 -18.90 -5.81 -23.70
CA VAL A 592 -20.36 -5.69 -23.90
C VAL A 592 -21.09 -5.01 -22.73
N ARG A 593 -20.37 -4.58 -21.69
CA ARG A 593 -20.94 -3.94 -20.50
C ARG A 593 -21.32 -2.48 -20.71
N GLN A 594 -20.47 -1.72 -21.42
CA GLN A 594 -20.65 -0.28 -21.56
C GLN A 594 -21.76 0.03 -22.56
N GLU A 595 -22.75 0.80 -22.10
CA GLU A 595 -23.88 1.28 -22.90
C GLU A 595 -23.51 2.56 -23.69
N ASN A 596 -22.52 3.30 -23.21
CA ASN A 596 -21.95 4.47 -23.87
C ASN A 596 -20.66 4.10 -24.62
N ASP A 597 -20.61 4.39 -25.92
CA ASP A 597 -19.49 4.06 -26.79
C ASP A 597 -18.20 4.81 -26.43
N LEU A 598 -18.29 6.06 -25.95
CA LEU A 598 -17.12 6.83 -25.51
C LEU A 598 -16.60 6.34 -24.16
N THR A 599 -17.47 5.85 -23.29
CA THR A 599 -17.05 5.16 -22.06
C THR A 599 -16.36 3.86 -22.40
N ARG A 600 -16.83 3.13 -23.42
CA ARG A 600 -16.15 1.93 -23.94
C ARG A 600 -14.78 2.28 -24.53
N GLU A 601 -14.70 3.34 -25.33
CA GLU A 601 -13.43 3.85 -25.88
C GLU A 601 -12.43 4.18 -24.76
N ALA A 602 -12.85 4.84 -23.68
CA ALA A 602 -11.99 5.15 -22.55
C ALA A 602 -11.44 3.89 -21.86
N VAL A 603 -12.28 2.85 -21.72
CA VAL A 603 -11.90 1.56 -21.16
C VAL A 603 -10.87 0.86 -22.07
N GLU A 604 -11.12 0.81 -23.38
CA GLU A 604 -10.21 0.22 -24.37
C GLU A 604 -8.86 0.94 -24.45
N ALA A 605 -8.87 2.28 -24.43
CA ALA A 605 -7.66 3.09 -24.39
C ALA A 605 -6.82 2.78 -23.14
N THR A 606 -7.46 2.61 -21.98
CA THR A 606 -6.72 2.26 -20.76
C THR A 606 -6.14 0.85 -20.80
N ILE A 607 -6.83 -0.12 -21.44
CA ILE A 607 -6.29 -1.48 -21.69
C ILE A 607 -5.04 -1.43 -22.57
N ALA A 608 -5.05 -0.53 -23.57
CA ALA A 608 -3.93 -0.26 -24.47
C ALA A 608 -2.79 0.54 -23.81
N GLY A 609 -2.99 1.05 -22.58
CA GLY A 609 -2.02 1.90 -21.89
C GLY A 609 -2.01 3.35 -22.37
N ASP A 610 -2.97 3.76 -23.19
CA ASP A 610 -3.08 5.11 -23.74
C ASP A 610 -3.88 6.01 -22.78
N GLY A 611 -3.16 6.64 -21.85
CA GLY A 611 -3.74 7.51 -20.84
C GLY A 611 -4.40 8.75 -21.42
N ARG A 612 -3.79 9.38 -22.44
CA ARG A 612 -4.35 10.58 -23.08
C ARG A 612 -5.67 10.27 -23.76
N ARG A 613 -5.70 9.26 -24.62
CA ARG A 613 -6.93 8.86 -25.32
C ARG A 613 -8.02 8.46 -24.34
N ALA A 614 -7.66 7.79 -23.24
CA ALA A 614 -8.63 7.43 -22.21
C ALA A 614 -9.28 8.66 -21.57
N LEU A 615 -8.49 9.67 -21.18
CA LEU A 615 -9.03 10.90 -20.59
C LEU A 615 -9.84 11.73 -21.61
N GLU A 616 -9.37 11.84 -22.85
CA GLU A 616 -10.06 12.54 -23.93
C GLU A 616 -11.42 11.92 -24.25
N ALA A 617 -11.52 10.58 -24.29
CA ALA A 617 -12.78 9.88 -24.52
C ALA A 617 -13.81 10.15 -23.41
N LEU A 618 -13.37 10.26 -22.15
CA LEU A 618 -14.25 10.68 -21.05
C LEU A 618 -14.75 12.11 -21.25
N GLU A 619 -13.89 13.05 -21.63
CA GLU A 619 -14.27 14.45 -21.84
C GLU A 619 -15.20 14.66 -23.04
N ARG A 620 -15.06 13.84 -24.09
CA ARG A 620 -15.93 13.87 -25.28
C ARG A 620 -17.35 13.36 -25.02
N GLY A 621 -17.64 12.83 -23.84
CA GLY A 621 -18.98 12.34 -23.46
C GLY A 621 -19.01 10.96 -22.81
N GLY A 622 -17.86 10.30 -22.61
CA GLY A 622 -17.78 9.07 -21.79
C GLY A 622 -17.90 9.32 -20.28
N GLY A 623 -17.79 10.58 -19.86
CA GLY A 623 -18.06 10.99 -18.50
C GLY A 623 -17.47 12.36 -18.16
N LYS A 624 -16.54 12.40 -17.20
CA LYS A 624 -15.95 13.66 -16.70
C LYS A 624 -14.50 13.48 -16.28
N VAL A 625 -13.64 14.45 -16.60
CA VAL A 625 -12.30 14.57 -16.02
C VAL A 625 -12.14 15.96 -15.37
N ALA A 626 -12.09 16.00 -14.05
CA ALA A 626 -11.91 17.22 -13.27
C ALA A 626 -10.46 17.37 -12.81
N GLU A 627 -9.77 18.41 -13.26
CA GLU A 627 -8.45 18.80 -12.78
C GLU A 627 -8.60 19.85 -11.67
N ILE A 628 -8.20 19.49 -10.45
CA ILE A 628 -8.28 20.35 -9.27
C ILE A 628 -7.01 20.11 -8.47
N ALA A 629 -6.12 21.09 -8.38
CA ALA A 629 -4.80 20.91 -7.76
C ALA A 629 -4.88 20.62 -6.25
N ASP A 630 -5.68 21.40 -5.51
CA ASP A 630 -5.83 21.22 -4.06
C ASP A 630 -6.62 19.95 -3.71
N ALA A 631 -6.08 19.16 -2.78
CA ALA A 631 -6.67 17.88 -2.41
C ALA A 631 -7.96 18.03 -1.59
N GLY A 632 -8.12 19.10 -0.82
CA GLY A 632 -9.35 19.41 -0.08
C GLY A 632 -10.47 19.80 -1.02
N ASP A 633 -10.20 20.75 -1.90
CA ASP A 633 -11.17 21.23 -2.90
C ASP A 633 -11.62 20.13 -3.84
N ARG A 634 -10.68 19.27 -4.27
CA ARG A 634 -10.98 18.14 -5.14
C ARG A 634 -11.93 17.15 -4.48
N ARG A 635 -11.71 16.79 -3.21
CA ARG A 635 -12.64 15.93 -2.45
C ARG A 635 -13.99 16.58 -2.23
N GLY A 636 -14.00 17.89 -1.95
CA GLY A 636 -15.22 18.68 -1.85
C GLY A 636 -16.02 18.68 -3.16
N ALA A 637 -15.35 18.77 -4.31
CA ALA A 637 -15.99 18.67 -5.62
C ALA A 637 -16.63 17.30 -5.85
N ILE A 638 -15.93 16.20 -5.53
CA ILE A 638 -16.51 14.86 -5.60
C ILE A 638 -17.75 14.73 -4.71
N ALA A 639 -17.67 15.23 -3.48
CA ALA A 639 -18.79 15.17 -2.53
C ALA A 639 -20.00 15.93 -3.04
N ARG A 640 -19.82 17.16 -3.55
CA ARG A 640 -20.90 17.96 -4.14
C ARG A 640 -21.49 17.30 -5.39
N ASP A 641 -20.65 16.77 -6.27
CA ASP A 641 -21.11 16.09 -7.49
C ASP A 641 -21.89 14.80 -7.17
N TYR A 642 -21.49 14.07 -6.13
CA TYR A 642 -22.22 12.89 -5.66
C TYR A 642 -23.56 13.25 -5.02
N VAL A 643 -23.59 14.29 -4.19
CA VAL A 643 -24.81 14.78 -3.53
C VAL A 643 -25.76 15.46 -4.52
N ALA A 644 -25.27 16.00 -5.63
CA ALA A 644 -26.15 16.52 -6.69
C ALA A 644 -26.97 15.42 -7.41
N LEU A 645 -26.60 14.14 -7.27
CA LEU A 645 -27.35 13.02 -7.85
C LEU A 645 -28.64 12.75 -7.06
N THR A 646 -29.67 12.23 -7.74
CA THR A 646 -30.88 11.74 -7.07
C THR A 646 -30.58 10.51 -6.19
N PRO A 647 -31.39 10.19 -5.18
CA PRO A 647 -31.18 9.00 -4.34
C PRO A 647 -30.99 7.70 -5.14
N ASP A 648 -31.78 7.48 -6.19
CA ASP A 648 -31.67 6.31 -7.08
C ASP A 648 -30.38 6.29 -7.91
N GLN A 649 -29.89 7.47 -8.30
CA GLN A 649 -28.61 7.59 -8.99
C GLN A 649 -27.44 7.37 -8.03
N ARG A 650 -27.52 7.90 -6.79
CA ARG A 650 -26.53 7.65 -5.73
C ARG A 650 -26.44 6.15 -5.41
N ALA A 651 -27.57 5.46 -5.34
CA ALA A 651 -27.62 4.01 -5.12
C ALA A 651 -26.89 3.20 -6.21
N ARG A 652 -26.86 3.72 -7.44
CA ARG A 652 -26.21 3.10 -8.62
C ARG A 652 -24.88 3.76 -9.01
N THR A 653 -24.29 4.52 -8.09
CA THR A 653 -22.99 5.18 -8.27
C THR A 653 -21.95 4.59 -7.33
N LEU A 654 -20.79 4.26 -7.88
CA LEU A 654 -19.64 3.78 -7.12
C LEU A 654 -18.64 4.93 -6.92
N VAL A 655 -18.34 5.27 -5.67
CA VAL A 655 -17.30 6.25 -5.34
C VAL A 655 -16.05 5.53 -4.87
N MET A 656 -14.89 5.89 -5.45
CA MET A 656 -13.63 5.19 -5.22
C MET A 656 -12.46 6.13 -4.93
N ASP A 657 -11.53 5.65 -4.10
CA ASP A 657 -10.20 6.23 -3.89
C ASP A 657 -9.14 5.13 -4.05
N THR A 658 -7.90 5.49 -4.39
CA THR A 658 -6.82 4.51 -4.53
C THR A 658 -6.22 4.08 -3.18
N THR A 659 -6.51 4.80 -2.10
CA THR A 659 -5.92 4.60 -0.77
C THR A 659 -6.96 4.44 0.33
N ARG A 660 -6.60 3.73 1.40
CA ARG A 660 -7.45 3.62 2.60
C ARG A 660 -7.65 4.98 3.29
N GLU A 661 -6.60 5.80 3.33
CA GLU A 661 -6.67 7.15 3.90
C GLU A 661 -7.60 8.06 3.09
N GLY A 662 -7.44 8.08 1.76
CA GLY A 662 -8.29 8.86 0.85
C GLY A 662 -9.75 8.42 0.89
N ARG A 663 -10.02 7.11 1.05
CA ARG A 663 -11.37 6.58 1.32
C ARG A 663 -12.01 7.23 2.55
N GLU A 664 -11.30 7.28 3.68
CA GLU A 664 -11.83 7.90 4.91
C GLU A 664 -12.06 9.40 4.73
N LEU A 665 -11.09 10.10 4.11
CA LEU A 665 -11.18 11.52 3.80
C LEU A 665 -12.41 11.85 2.95
N LEU A 666 -12.59 11.10 1.86
CA LEU A 666 -13.67 11.32 0.92
C LEU A 666 -15.02 10.91 1.52
N THR A 667 -15.05 9.85 2.34
CA THR A 667 -16.25 9.48 3.11
C THR A 667 -16.68 10.62 4.03
N HIS A 668 -15.74 11.25 4.74
CA HIS A 668 -16.06 12.39 5.60
C HIS A 668 -16.61 13.57 4.80
N ALA A 669 -16.01 13.91 3.66
CA ALA A 669 -16.49 14.98 2.79
C ALA A 669 -17.91 14.71 2.27
N ILE A 670 -18.21 13.48 1.84
CA ILE A 670 -19.55 13.08 1.39
C ILE A 670 -20.56 13.18 2.52
N ARG A 671 -20.25 12.66 3.71
CA ARG A 671 -21.15 12.74 4.86
C ARG A 671 -21.43 14.19 5.27
N ALA A 672 -20.43 15.07 5.19
CA ALA A 672 -20.61 16.48 5.48
C ALA A 672 -21.60 17.15 4.52
N GLU A 673 -21.56 16.83 3.23
CA GLU A 673 -22.54 17.34 2.24
C GLU A 673 -23.92 16.70 2.40
N LEU A 674 -24.00 15.38 2.67
CA LEU A 674 -25.27 14.68 2.94
C LEU A 674 -25.97 15.16 4.23
N ARG A 675 -25.24 15.76 5.17
CA ARG A 675 -25.85 16.42 6.33
C ARG A 675 -26.48 17.75 5.96
N LYS A 676 -25.80 18.52 5.10
CA LYS A 676 -26.30 19.82 4.64
C LYS A 676 -27.57 19.68 3.81
N ASP A 677 -27.70 18.62 3.02
CA ASP A 677 -28.90 18.36 2.20
C ASP A 677 -30.03 17.64 2.95
N GLY A 678 -29.79 17.24 4.22
CA GLY A 678 -30.76 16.55 5.07
C GLY A 678 -30.89 15.04 4.83
N THR A 679 -30.16 14.44 3.89
CA THR A 679 -30.16 12.98 3.65
C THR A 679 -29.65 12.22 4.87
N LEU A 680 -28.60 12.74 5.52
CA LEU A 680 -28.14 12.26 6.82
C LEU A 680 -28.69 13.18 7.90
N SER A 681 -29.90 12.88 8.34
CA SER A 681 -30.58 13.54 9.44
C SER A 681 -31.09 12.50 10.45
N GLY A 682 -31.18 12.90 11.71
CA GLY A 682 -31.69 12.05 12.79
C GLY A 682 -30.64 11.61 13.79
N GLU A 683 -30.98 10.55 14.53
CA GLU A 683 -30.19 10.04 15.65
C GLU A 683 -28.84 9.48 15.18
N THR A 684 -27.82 9.66 16.01
CA THR A 684 -26.47 9.20 15.75
C THR A 684 -25.97 8.33 16.89
N ILE A 685 -25.06 7.41 16.58
CA ILE A 685 -24.40 6.57 17.57
C ILE A 685 -22.90 6.52 17.33
N ASN A 686 -22.12 6.73 18.39
CA ASN A 686 -20.69 6.44 18.41
C ASN A 686 -20.44 4.97 18.73
N ALA A 687 -19.81 4.28 17.79
CA ALA A 687 -19.53 2.87 17.82
C ALA A 687 -18.02 2.61 17.71
N THR A 688 -17.50 1.72 18.55
CA THR A 688 -16.14 1.21 18.40
C THR A 688 -16.14 0.12 17.34
N THR A 689 -15.42 0.35 16.26
CA THR A 689 -15.30 -0.60 15.13
C THR A 689 -13.91 -1.22 15.07
N LEU A 690 -13.76 -2.35 14.38
CA LEU A 690 -12.51 -3.08 14.24
C LEU A 690 -11.93 -2.92 12.83
N GLU A 691 -10.73 -2.36 12.74
CA GLU A 691 -9.97 -2.24 11.48
C GLU A 691 -8.70 -3.09 11.52
N SER A 692 -8.54 -3.98 10.53
CA SER A 692 -7.39 -4.86 10.46
C SER A 692 -6.07 -4.08 10.34
N ARG A 693 -5.09 -4.45 11.17
CA ARG A 693 -3.70 -3.96 11.07
C ARG A 693 -3.00 -4.43 9.79
N GLY A 694 -3.51 -5.49 9.14
CA GLY A 694 -2.97 -5.99 7.88
C GLY A 694 -1.53 -6.51 7.98
N LEU A 695 -1.15 -7.06 9.14
CA LEU A 695 0.17 -7.61 9.38
C LEU A 695 0.46 -8.79 8.44
N THR A 696 1.68 -8.83 7.90
CA THR A 696 2.23 -10.02 7.24
C THR A 696 2.42 -11.16 8.24
N ARG A 697 2.56 -12.40 7.75
CA ARG A 697 2.84 -13.57 8.60
C ARG A 697 4.18 -13.44 9.31
N GLU A 698 5.16 -12.79 8.72
CA GLU A 698 6.43 -12.48 9.38
C GLU A 698 6.26 -11.38 10.44
N GLU A 699 5.56 -10.28 10.16
CA GLU A 699 5.29 -9.22 11.16
C GLU A 699 4.53 -9.75 12.37
N ALA A 700 3.55 -10.63 12.17
CA ALA A 700 2.74 -11.25 13.23
C ALA A 700 3.55 -12.16 14.19
N ARG A 701 4.86 -12.32 13.99
CA ARG A 701 5.76 -13.08 14.87
C ARG A 701 6.50 -12.21 15.88
N HIS A 702 6.38 -10.89 15.74
CA HIS A 702 7.14 -9.92 16.50
C HIS A 702 6.21 -9.02 17.28
N ALA A 703 6.39 -8.95 18.60
CA ALA A 703 5.57 -8.15 19.52
C ALA A 703 5.57 -6.66 19.15
N ARG A 704 6.65 -6.16 18.53
CA ARG A 704 6.77 -4.79 18.00
C ARG A 704 5.71 -4.42 16.94
N SER A 705 5.08 -5.41 16.32
CA SER A 705 4.01 -5.23 15.32
C SER A 705 2.63 -5.01 15.94
N TYR A 706 2.52 -5.14 17.28
CA TYR A 706 1.27 -5.04 18.03
C TYR A 706 1.27 -3.83 18.96
N GLU A 707 0.08 -3.38 19.34
CA GLU A 707 -0.12 -2.27 20.28
C GLU A 707 -1.04 -2.65 21.44
N THR A 708 -0.79 -2.04 22.60
CA THR A 708 -1.74 -2.06 23.71
C THR A 708 -3.06 -1.45 23.27
N GLY A 709 -4.17 -2.09 23.65
CA GLY A 709 -5.52 -1.71 23.25
C GLY A 709 -6.04 -2.44 22.01
N ASP A 710 -5.16 -2.98 21.16
CA ASP A 710 -5.59 -3.74 19.97
C ASP A 710 -6.36 -4.99 20.37
N VAL A 711 -7.25 -5.42 19.47
CA VAL A 711 -8.00 -6.67 19.59
C VAL A 711 -7.33 -7.74 18.72
N VAL A 712 -7.16 -8.93 19.27
CA VAL A 712 -6.60 -10.10 18.60
C VAL A 712 -7.65 -11.20 18.54
N THR A 713 -7.76 -11.87 17.39
CA THR A 713 -8.52 -13.12 17.26
C THR A 713 -7.62 -14.22 16.71
N PHE A 714 -7.94 -15.47 17.03
CA PHE A 714 -7.19 -16.64 16.57
C PHE A 714 -8.01 -17.48 15.58
N ARG A 715 -7.32 -18.09 14.61
CA ARG A 715 -7.94 -18.92 13.55
C ARG A 715 -8.23 -20.36 13.97
N ARG A 716 -7.74 -20.76 15.15
CA ARG A 716 -7.94 -22.09 15.75
C ARG A 716 -7.94 -21.99 17.27
N ASP A 717 -8.43 -23.04 17.91
CA ASP A 717 -8.44 -23.19 19.35
C ASP A 717 -7.03 -23.47 19.91
N TYR A 718 -6.77 -23.00 21.13
CA TYR A 718 -5.63 -23.39 21.96
C TYR A 718 -6.15 -23.71 23.36
N GLU A 719 -6.68 -24.91 23.54
CA GLU A 719 -7.34 -25.38 24.77
C GLU A 719 -6.46 -25.15 26.02
N ARG A 720 -5.17 -25.48 25.95
CA ARG A 720 -4.23 -25.30 27.08
C ARG A 720 -4.08 -23.86 27.55
N GLN A 721 -4.34 -22.88 26.68
CA GLN A 721 -4.26 -21.45 26.98
C GLN A 721 -5.65 -20.84 27.23
N GLY A 722 -6.72 -21.62 27.05
CA GLY A 722 -8.09 -21.15 27.07
C GLY A 722 -8.34 -20.12 25.96
N ILE A 723 -7.85 -20.41 24.74
CA ILE A 723 -8.13 -19.62 23.55
C ILE A 723 -9.11 -20.37 22.67
N GLU A 724 -10.16 -19.68 22.26
CA GLU A 724 -11.19 -20.16 21.36
C GLU A 724 -11.06 -19.45 20.00
N LYS A 725 -11.29 -20.21 18.95
CA LYS A 725 -11.29 -19.74 17.58
C LYS A 725 -12.33 -18.64 17.40
N GLY A 726 -11.90 -17.52 16.81
CA GLY A 726 -12.77 -16.40 16.50
C GLY A 726 -13.09 -15.49 17.70
N GLN A 727 -12.85 -15.92 18.94
CA GLN A 727 -13.03 -15.09 20.12
C GLN A 727 -12.06 -13.90 20.11
N ALA A 728 -12.51 -12.76 20.62
CA ALA A 728 -11.75 -11.52 20.71
C ALA A 728 -11.04 -11.39 22.06
N TYR A 729 -9.74 -11.06 22.01
CA TYR A 729 -8.90 -10.79 23.17
C TYR A 729 -8.28 -9.41 23.04
N ARG A 730 -8.27 -8.63 24.12
CA ARG A 730 -7.65 -7.28 24.13
C ARG A 730 -6.18 -7.39 24.54
N ILE A 731 -5.29 -6.68 23.86
CA ILE A 731 -3.90 -6.55 24.27
C ILE A 731 -3.81 -5.59 25.45
N ALA A 732 -3.43 -6.10 26.62
CA ALA A 732 -3.22 -5.29 27.82
C ALA A 732 -1.80 -4.73 27.91
N ARG A 733 -0.80 -5.55 27.53
CA ARG A 733 0.61 -5.14 27.58
C ARG A 733 1.39 -5.81 26.45
N VAL A 734 2.34 -5.06 25.89
CA VAL A 734 3.31 -5.56 24.91
C VAL A 734 4.70 -5.43 25.51
N ASP A 735 5.39 -6.56 25.65
CA ASP A 735 6.81 -6.64 26.00
C ASP A 735 7.60 -6.95 24.73
N ARG A 736 8.20 -5.91 24.15
CA ARG A 736 8.89 -5.99 22.86
C ARG A 736 10.24 -6.70 22.98
N ASP A 737 10.93 -6.54 24.11
CA ASP A 737 12.24 -7.14 24.35
C ASP A 737 12.11 -8.65 24.59
N ALA A 738 11.09 -9.08 25.33
CA ALA A 738 10.81 -10.50 25.58
C ALA A 738 9.97 -11.17 24.47
N ASN A 739 9.58 -10.43 23.43
CA ASN A 739 8.66 -10.87 22.37
C ASN A 739 7.36 -11.52 22.91
N ARG A 740 6.75 -10.85 23.89
CA ARG A 740 5.64 -11.37 24.71
C ARG A 740 4.49 -10.38 24.77
N ILE A 741 3.26 -10.87 24.74
CA ILE A 741 2.04 -10.06 24.81
C ILE A 741 1.14 -10.59 25.91
N GLU A 742 0.70 -9.71 26.80
CA GLU A 742 -0.38 -10.01 27.74
C GLU A 742 -1.72 -9.71 27.08
N LEU A 743 -2.55 -10.73 26.92
CA LEU A 743 -3.93 -10.62 26.44
C LEU A 743 -4.90 -10.64 27.63
N ARG A 744 -6.07 -10.04 27.45
CA ARG A 744 -7.21 -10.08 28.38
C ARG A 744 -8.44 -10.62 27.67
N THR A 745 -9.14 -11.55 28.32
CA THR A 745 -10.49 -11.96 27.91
C THR A 745 -11.51 -10.87 28.25
N GLN A 746 -12.76 -11.02 27.77
CA GLN A 746 -13.86 -10.12 28.19
C GLN A 746 -14.12 -10.18 29.70
N GLU A 747 -13.93 -11.35 30.32
CA GLU A 747 -14.04 -11.57 31.77
C GLU A 747 -12.82 -11.07 32.56
N GLY A 748 -11.83 -10.47 31.89
CA GLY A 748 -10.64 -9.89 32.54
C GLY A 748 -9.51 -10.88 32.85
N ARG A 749 -9.64 -12.17 32.51
CA ARG A 749 -8.58 -13.17 32.69
C ARG A 749 -7.37 -12.81 31.83
N ALA A 750 -6.18 -12.81 32.44
CA ALA A 750 -4.93 -12.55 31.75
C ALA A 750 -4.42 -13.83 31.06
N ILE A 751 -3.92 -13.69 29.84
CA ILE A 751 -3.31 -14.77 29.06
C ILE A 751 -1.94 -14.31 28.59
N ASP A 752 -0.93 -15.12 28.90
CA ASP A 752 0.43 -14.88 28.44
C ASP A 752 0.66 -15.46 27.04
N TRP A 753 0.73 -14.58 26.05
CA TRP A 753 1.00 -14.94 24.68
C TRP A 753 2.47 -14.75 24.32
N ARG A 754 3.18 -15.88 24.25
CA ARG A 754 4.57 -15.97 23.79
C ARG A 754 4.62 -16.31 22.31
N LEU A 755 4.92 -15.32 21.46
CA LEU A 755 4.80 -15.41 20.00
C LEU A 755 5.74 -16.45 19.37
N ASP A 756 6.83 -16.77 20.07
CA ASP A 756 7.80 -17.80 19.71
C ASP A 756 7.31 -19.23 20.01
N LYS A 757 6.33 -19.39 20.91
CA LYS A 757 5.84 -20.70 21.38
C LYS A 757 4.53 -21.13 20.73
N TRP A 758 3.57 -20.23 20.56
CA TRP A 758 2.24 -20.58 20.06
C TRP A 758 1.54 -19.40 19.37
N GLY A 759 0.45 -19.66 18.65
CA GLY A 759 -0.28 -18.61 17.91
C GLY A 759 0.38 -18.16 16.59
N ARG A 760 1.59 -18.66 16.28
CA ARG A 760 2.44 -18.18 15.18
C ARG A 760 1.74 -18.21 13.82
N GLY A 761 1.50 -17.02 13.24
CA GLY A 761 0.85 -16.88 11.94
C GLY A 761 -0.63 -17.29 11.89
N GLN A 762 -1.25 -17.53 13.05
CA GLN A 762 -2.66 -17.95 13.19
C GLN A 762 -3.50 -16.90 13.93
N SER A 763 -2.98 -15.68 14.05
CA SER A 763 -3.64 -14.55 14.69
C SER A 763 -3.92 -13.44 13.69
N GLU A 764 -4.95 -12.66 13.99
CA GLU A 764 -5.30 -11.42 13.30
C GLU A 764 -5.43 -10.32 14.34
N SER A 765 -4.84 -9.16 14.07
CA SER A 765 -4.88 -8.00 14.95
C SER A 765 -5.68 -6.87 14.31
N PHE A 766 -6.49 -6.22 15.14
CA PHE A 766 -7.41 -5.16 14.78
C PHE A 766 -7.19 -3.96 15.70
N ALA A 767 -7.13 -2.77 15.10
CA ALA A 767 -7.25 -1.52 15.81
C ALA A 767 -8.74 -1.29 16.16
N GLU A 768 -9.01 -0.84 17.37
CA GLU A 768 -10.30 -0.24 17.71
C GLU A 768 -10.34 1.19 17.16
N ILE A 769 -11.43 1.54 16.47
CA ILE A 769 -11.65 2.87 15.88
C ILE A 769 -13.07 3.32 16.20
N THR A 770 -13.21 4.42 16.92
CA THR A 770 -14.50 5.07 17.18
C THR A 770 -15.04 5.77 15.94
N ARG A 771 -16.25 5.39 15.52
CA ARG A 771 -16.96 5.91 14.35
C ARG A 771 -18.38 6.31 14.73
N GLU A 772 -18.81 7.44 14.22
CA GLU A 772 -20.19 7.89 14.36
C GLU A 772 -21.01 7.38 13.16
N PHE A 773 -22.09 6.66 13.43
CA PHE A 773 -23.09 6.25 12.44
C PHE A 773 -24.38 7.04 12.64
N ALA A 774 -25.09 7.32 11.55
CA ALA A 774 -26.39 7.99 11.55
C ALA A 774 -27.42 7.17 10.76
N ALA A 775 -28.71 7.37 11.04
CA ALA A 775 -29.76 6.86 10.14
C ALA A 775 -29.54 7.42 8.72
N GLY A 776 -29.72 6.58 7.70
CA GLY A 776 -29.38 6.90 6.31
C GLY A 776 -27.92 6.69 5.92
N ASP A 777 -27.02 6.35 6.85
CA ASP A 777 -25.65 5.96 6.50
C ASP A 777 -25.63 4.69 5.65
N ARG A 778 -24.51 4.47 4.94
CA ARG A 778 -24.18 3.17 4.36
C ARG A 778 -23.07 2.53 5.20
N VAL A 779 -23.23 1.26 5.54
CA VAL A 779 -22.20 0.44 6.20
C VAL A 779 -21.60 -0.55 5.22
N GLN A 780 -20.35 -0.95 5.47
CA GLN A 780 -19.65 -2.04 4.80
C GLN A 780 -19.13 -3.03 5.84
N PHE A 781 -19.43 -4.31 5.65
CA PHE A 781 -18.88 -5.37 6.49
C PHE A 781 -17.41 -5.61 6.17
N THR A 782 -16.57 -5.74 7.20
CA THR A 782 -15.10 -5.85 7.06
C THR A 782 -14.56 -7.25 7.31
N ARG A 783 -15.45 -8.18 7.67
CA ARG A 783 -15.17 -9.60 7.91
C ARG A 783 -16.36 -10.43 7.42
N ASN A 784 -16.09 -11.68 7.05
CA ASN A 784 -17.14 -12.64 6.77
C ASN A 784 -17.72 -13.16 8.09
N ASP A 785 -19.04 -13.23 8.15
CA ASP A 785 -19.79 -13.93 9.20
C ASP A 785 -20.90 -14.74 8.54
N ARG A 786 -20.79 -16.07 8.61
CA ARG A 786 -21.73 -16.96 7.94
C ARG A 786 -23.05 -17.10 8.68
N GLU A 787 -23.02 -17.04 10.01
CA GLU A 787 -24.22 -17.23 10.83
C GLU A 787 -25.15 -16.03 10.66
N ALA A 788 -24.58 -14.82 10.63
CA ALA A 788 -25.30 -13.59 10.33
C ALA A 788 -25.50 -13.33 8.82
N GLY A 789 -24.96 -14.19 7.94
CA GLY A 789 -25.05 -14.00 6.48
C GLY A 789 -24.37 -12.72 5.96
N ARG A 790 -23.34 -12.22 6.64
CA ARG A 790 -22.57 -11.01 6.30
C ARG A 790 -21.31 -11.37 5.50
N VAL A 791 -21.12 -10.69 4.38
CA VAL A 791 -19.99 -10.92 3.45
C VAL A 791 -19.04 -9.74 3.48
N ASN A 792 -17.74 -9.99 3.64
CA ASN A 792 -16.71 -8.95 3.63
C ASN A 792 -16.75 -8.15 2.31
N GLY A 793 -16.82 -6.83 2.42
CA GLY A 793 -16.92 -5.90 1.30
C GLY A 793 -18.36 -5.55 0.91
N ALA A 794 -19.35 -6.37 1.28
CA ALA A 794 -20.76 -6.07 1.02
C ALA A 794 -21.23 -4.88 1.86
N THR A 795 -22.21 -4.14 1.32
CA THR A 795 -22.76 -2.93 1.92
C THR A 795 -24.23 -3.07 2.27
N ALA A 796 -24.66 -2.38 3.32
CA ALA A 796 -26.06 -2.25 3.72
C ALA A 796 -26.39 -0.80 4.08
N ALA A 797 -27.63 -0.37 3.87
CA ALA A 797 -28.13 0.96 4.22
C ALA A 797 -28.66 0.94 5.65
N VAL A 798 -28.22 1.86 6.50
CA VAL A 798 -28.67 2.00 7.88
C VAL A 798 -30.05 2.63 7.88
N VAL A 799 -31.04 1.89 8.38
CA VAL A 799 -32.44 2.31 8.41
C VAL A 799 -32.91 2.70 9.81
N GLY A 800 -32.20 2.26 10.85
CA GLY A 800 -32.54 2.55 12.23
C GLY A 800 -31.34 2.49 13.16
N ILE A 801 -31.37 3.34 14.18
CA ILE A 801 -30.42 3.36 15.29
C ILE A 801 -31.26 3.36 16.57
N ASP A 802 -30.85 2.52 17.52
CA ASP A 802 -31.36 2.54 18.90
C ASP A 802 -30.14 2.89 19.78
N ALA A 803 -30.02 4.16 20.15
CA ALA A 803 -28.84 4.63 20.89
C ALA A 803 -28.80 4.09 22.32
N GLU A 804 -29.96 3.86 22.95
CA GLU A 804 -30.07 3.30 24.30
C GLU A 804 -29.58 1.85 24.35
N LYS A 805 -29.99 1.02 23.39
CA LYS A 805 -29.55 -0.38 23.29
C LYS A 805 -28.25 -0.56 22.52
N ARG A 806 -27.66 0.53 22.02
CA ARG A 806 -26.45 0.55 21.18
C ARG A 806 -26.56 -0.37 19.95
N MET A 807 -27.73 -0.37 19.32
CA MET A 807 -27.99 -1.20 18.13
C MET A 807 -28.11 -0.37 16.86
N LEU A 808 -27.69 -0.98 15.76
CA LEU A 808 -27.79 -0.44 14.40
C LEU A 808 -28.50 -1.48 13.51
N THR A 809 -29.56 -1.06 12.83
CA THR A 809 -30.29 -1.89 11.87
C THR A 809 -29.98 -1.42 10.45
N ALA A 810 -29.51 -2.34 9.60
CA ALA A 810 -29.17 -2.06 8.21
C ALA A 810 -29.79 -3.06 7.25
N ILE A 811 -30.20 -2.61 6.07
CA ILE A 811 -30.80 -3.44 5.03
C ILE A 811 -29.84 -3.55 3.84
N ASP A 812 -29.52 -4.76 3.43
CA ASP A 812 -28.68 -4.99 2.26
C ASP A 812 -29.45 -4.90 0.93
N ALA A 813 -28.73 -4.94 -0.19
CA ALA A 813 -29.34 -4.84 -1.53
C ALA A 813 -30.30 -6.01 -1.86
N ARG A 814 -30.28 -7.11 -1.10
CA ARG A 814 -31.21 -8.24 -1.24
C ARG A 814 -32.45 -8.08 -0.34
N GLY A 815 -32.56 -6.95 0.38
CA GLY A 815 -33.65 -6.69 1.31
C GLY A 815 -33.51 -7.42 2.65
N ARG A 816 -32.35 -8.04 2.93
CA ARG A 816 -32.12 -8.70 4.22
C ARG A 816 -31.76 -7.65 5.27
N GLU A 817 -32.44 -7.73 6.41
CA GLU A 817 -32.15 -6.93 7.59
C GLU A 817 -30.98 -7.53 8.38
N HIS A 818 -30.09 -6.66 8.84
CA HIS A 818 -28.93 -6.95 9.66
C HIS A 818 -28.97 -6.08 10.91
N THR A 819 -29.13 -6.71 12.07
CA THR A 819 -29.06 -6.03 13.37
C THR A 819 -27.67 -6.20 13.96
N LEU A 820 -27.01 -5.08 14.27
CA LEU A 820 -25.66 -5.03 14.81
C LEU A 820 -25.70 -4.54 16.26
N SER A 821 -25.27 -5.37 17.20
CA SER A 821 -25.00 -4.93 18.58
C SER A 821 -23.59 -4.37 18.65
N LEU A 822 -23.47 -3.05 18.84
CA LEU A 822 -22.16 -2.39 18.80
C LEU A 822 -21.27 -2.70 20.02
N ASP A 823 -21.83 -3.37 21.04
CA ASP A 823 -21.09 -3.89 22.18
C ASP A 823 -20.50 -5.29 21.91
N HIS A 824 -21.08 -6.04 20.98
CA HIS A 824 -20.61 -7.38 20.61
C HIS A 824 -19.44 -7.32 19.63
N ALA A 825 -18.28 -7.90 19.97
CA ALA A 825 -17.07 -7.82 19.16
C ALA A 825 -17.22 -8.37 17.72
N GLY A 826 -18.07 -9.39 17.53
CA GLY A 826 -18.36 -9.94 16.20
C GLY A 826 -19.04 -8.93 15.26
N ASP A 827 -19.86 -8.03 15.82
CA ASP A 827 -20.64 -7.03 15.07
C ASP A 827 -19.87 -5.74 14.81
N ARG A 828 -18.75 -5.54 15.53
CA ARG A 828 -17.86 -4.39 15.36
C ARG A 828 -17.00 -4.45 14.09
N HIS A 829 -17.08 -5.53 13.31
CA HIS A 829 -16.43 -5.66 12.00
C HIS A 829 -17.19 -4.92 10.89
N VAL A 830 -17.35 -3.61 11.07
CA VAL A 830 -18.11 -2.72 10.18
C VAL A 830 -17.38 -1.39 10.00
N ARG A 831 -17.57 -0.74 8.84
CA ARG A 831 -17.10 0.62 8.55
C ARG A 831 -18.14 1.36 7.70
N HIS A 832 -17.92 2.63 7.38
CA HIS A 832 -18.75 3.32 6.38
C HIS A 832 -18.56 2.71 4.97
N GLY A 833 -19.66 2.56 4.23
CA GLY A 833 -19.71 1.96 2.90
C GLY A 833 -19.91 2.96 1.75
N TRP A 834 -19.68 4.27 1.99
CA TRP A 834 -19.85 5.31 0.98
C TRP A 834 -18.77 5.28 -0.11
N VAL A 835 -17.52 5.04 0.28
CA VAL A 835 -16.36 5.05 -0.62
C VAL A 835 -15.63 3.71 -0.53
N GLY A 836 -15.33 3.11 -1.68
CA GLY A 836 -14.48 1.92 -1.79
C GLY A 836 -13.03 2.27 -2.12
N THR A 837 -12.10 1.36 -1.85
CA THR A 837 -10.79 1.44 -2.51
C THR A 837 -10.89 0.84 -3.91
N VAL A 838 -10.18 1.37 -4.92
CA VAL A 838 -10.19 0.81 -6.29
C VAL A 838 -9.94 -0.71 -6.31
N HIS A 839 -8.98 -1.21 -5.53
CA HIS A 839 -8.70 -2.66 -5.40
C HIS A 839 -9.89 -3.43 -4.80
N GLY A 840 -10.44 -2.94 -3.68
CA GLY A 840 -11.62 -3.53 -3.03
C GLY A 840 -12.93 -3.43 -3.84
N SER A 841 -12.95 -2.59 -4.87
CA SER A 841 -14.08 -2.43 -5.80
C SER A 841 -13.91 -3.25 -7.09
N GLN A 842 -12.83 -4.02 -7.22
CA GLN A 842 -12.67 -4.95 -8.34
C GLN A 842 -13.79 -6.01 -8.32
N GLY A 843 -14.33 -6.31 -9.50
CA GLY A 843 -15.53 -7.15 -9.67
C GLY A 843 -16.87 -6.40 -9.53
N ALA A 844 -16.91 -5.22 -8.88
CA ALA A 844 -18.14 -4.43 -8.80
C ALA A 844 -18.57 -3.87 -10.17
N THR A 845 -19.84 -3.53 -10.32
CA THR A 845 -20.41 -2.85 -11.49
C THR A 845 -21.44 -1.84 -11.01
N ALA A 846 -21.45 -0.65 -11.63
CA ALA A 846 -22.37 0.44 -11.33
C ALA A 846 -22.74 1.19 -12.61
N ASP A 847 -23.82 1.96 -12.61
CA ASP A 847 -24.20 2.78 -13.78
C ASP A 847 -23.19 3.92 -13.94
N ARG A 848 -22.73 4.48 -12.81
CA ARG A 848 -21.73 5.56 -12.74
C ARG A 848 -20.58 5.20 -11.81
N SER A 849 -19.39 5.73 -12.10
CA SER A 849 -18.27 5.73 -11.17
C SER A 849 -17.70 7.15 -10.97
N MET A 850 -17.24 7.44 -9.76
CA MET A 850 -16.54 8.67 -9.40
C MET A 850 -15.25 8.29 -8.67
N THR A 851 -14.09 8.60 -9.27
CA THR A 851 -12.80 8.14 -8.75
C THR A 851 -11.83 9.28 -8.51
N HIS A 852 -11.25 9.30 -7.33
CA HIS A 852 -10.15 10.19 -6.98
C HIS A 852 -8.79 9.55 -7.35
N LEU A 853 -8.11 10.09 -8.37
CA LEU A 853 -6.84 9.59 -8.89
C LEU A 853 -5.75 10.68 -8.82
N GLU A 854 -4.84 10.56 -7.86
CA GLU A 854 -3.72 11.50 -7.69
C GLU A 854 -2.49 11.03 -8.46
N SER A 855 -2.07 11.79 -9.48
CA SER A 855 -1.01 11.45 -10.43
C SER A 855 0.32 11.09 -9.76
N PHE A 856 0.63 11.74 -8.62
CA PHE A 856 1.86 11.54 -7.86
C PHE A 856 1.88 10.26 -7.01
N ARG A 857 0.75 9.57 -6.82
CA ARG A 857 0.69 8.32 -6.02
C ARG A 857 1.21 7.12 -6.80
N ALA A 858 2.51 7.07 -7.02
CA ALA A 858 3.18 6.07 -7.85
C ALA A 858 2.93 4.60 -7.47
N ASN A 859 2.55 4.33 -6.22
CA ASN A 859 2.29 2.96 -5.74
C ASN A 859 0.83 2.52 -5.88
N THR A 860 -0.10 3.44 -6.16
CA THR A 860 -1.55 3.15 -6.20
C THR A 860 -2.27 3.70 -7.42
N VAL A 861 -1.58 4.47 -8.28
CA VAL A 861 -2.09 4.99 -9.56
C VAL A 861 -1.19 4.53 -10.69
N ASP A 862 -1.76 3.73 -11.58
CA ASP A 862 -1.12 3.06 -12.72
C ASP A 862 -2.20 2.66 -13.75
N ALA A 863 -1.82 2.10 -14.89
CA ALA A 863 -2.74 1.66 -15.93
C ALA A 863 -3.83 0.71 -15.42
N LYS A 864 -3.49 -0.26 -14.55
CA LYS A 864 -4.45 -1.26 -14.06
C LYS A 864 -5.48 -0.65 -13.11
N SER A 865 -5.04 0.22 -12.20
CA SER A 865 -5.92 0.94 -11.29
C SER A 865 -6.85 1.90 -12.05
N ALA A 866 -6.35 2.61 -13.06
CA ALA A 866 -7.17 3.44 -13.95
C ALA A 866 -8.18 2.58 -14.72
N TYR A 867 -7.74 1.43 -15.25
CA TYR A 867 -8.61 0.50 -15.95
C TYR A 867 -9.72 -0.02 -15.04
N VAL A 868 -9.39 -0.46 -13.82
CA VAL A 868 -10.40 -0.88 -12.85
C VAL A 868 -11.36 0.27 -12.56
N ALA A 869 -10.86 1.47 -12.26
CA ALA A 869 -11.66 2.65 -11.93
C ALA A 869 -12.70 3.03 -13.01
N ILE A 870 -12.29 3.04 -14.29
CA ILE A 870 -13.16 3.40 -15.41
C ILE A 870 -14.12 2.24 -15.74
N SER A 871 -13.62 1.00 -15.81
CA SER A 871 -14.40 -0.17 -16.26
C SER A 871 -15.53 -0.61 -15.32
N ARG A 872 -15.62 -0.04 -14.10
CA ARG A 872 -16.74 -0.29 -13.19
C ARG A 872 -18.04 0.36 -13.67
N ALA A 873 -17.96 1.45 -14.42
CA ALA A 873 -19.13 2.19 -14.90
C ALA A 873 -19.69 1.59 -16.20
N LYS A 874 -21.02 1.44 -16.27
CA LYS A 874 -21.73 1.08 -17.51
C LYS A 874 -21.93 2.28 -18.43
N GLN A 875 -22.25 3.44 -17.86
CA GLN A 875 -22.67 4.62 -18.63
C GLN A 875 -21.68 5.78 -18.50
N HIS A 876 -21.29 6.13 -17.29
CA HIS A 876 -20.54 7.38 -17.03
C HIS A 876 -19.43 7.20 -16.01
N ALA A 877 -18.17 7.43 -16.41
CA ALA A 877 -17.02 7.41 -15.51
C ALA A 877 -16.47 8.82 -15.26
N ALA A 878 -16.36 9.21 -13.98
CA ALA A 878 -15.77 10.49 -13.58
C ALA A 878 -14.43 10.28 -12.88
N ILE A 879 -13.41 11.01 -13.34
CA ILE A 879 -12.07 11.06 -12.73
C ILE A 879 -11.82 12.46 -12.17
N TYR A 880 -11.29 12.51 -10.96
CA TYR A 880 -10.86 13.74 -10.30
C TYR A 880 -9.37 13.61 -9.98
N THR A 881 -8.57 14.52 -10.53
CA THR A 881 -7.10 14.44 -10.47
C THR A 881 -6.45 15.79 -10.16
N ASP A 882 -5.20 15.77 -9.72
CA ASP A 882 -4.36 16.96 -9.51
C ASP A 882 -3.80 17.54 -10.82
N SER A 883 -3.61 16.70 -11.86
CA SER A 883 -3.15 17.11 -13.19
C SER A 883 -3.48 16.03 -14.22
N LYS A 884 -4.20 16.40 -15.27
CA LYS A 884 -4.56 15.49 -16.38
C LYS A 884 -3.34 15.00 -17.12
N GLU A 885 -2.41 15.91 -17.46
CA GLU A 885 -1.16 15.58 -18.15
C GLU A 885 -0.36 14.54 -17.35
N LYS A 886 -0.14 14.77 -16.04
CA LYS A 886 0.62 13.84 -15.20
C LYS A 886 -0.11 12.53 -14.95
N LEU A 887 -1.45 12.55 -14.91
CA LEU A 887 -2.23 11.32 -14.79
C LEU A 887 -2.14 10.47 -16.06
N ALA A 888 -2.22 11.09 -17.24
CA ALA A 888 -2.03 10.40 -18.51
C ALA A 888 -0.63 9.79 -18.60
N ASP A 889 0.41 10.58 -18.30
CA ASP A 889 1.80 10.12 -18.21
C ASP A 889 1.93 8.95 -17.21
N ALA A 890 1.26 9.02 -16.06
CA ALA A 890 1.27 7.96 -15.07
C ALA A 890 0.63 6.66 -15.58
N ILE A 891 -0.45 6.74 -16.36
CA ILE A 891 -1.11 5.58 -16.98
C ILE A 891 -0.19 4.98 -18.05
N GLU A 892 0.44 5.82 -18.88
CA GLU A 892 1.33 5.40 -19.96
C GLU A 892 2.62 4.75 -19.43
N MET A 893 3.24 5.31 -18.37
CA MET A 893 4.55 4.85 -17.88
C MET A 893 4.47 3.74 -16.82
N ARG A 894 3.33 3.61 -16.12
CA ARG A 894 3.19 2.67 -15.01
C ARG A 894 2.17 1.63 -15.37
N THR A 895 2.64 0.47 -15.81
CA THR A 895 1.76 -0.62 -16.24
C THR A 895 1.01 -1.30 -15.10
N GLY A 896 1.42 -1.11 -13.84
CA GLY A 896 0.87 -1.81 -12.67
C GLY A 896 1.14 -3.32 -12.68
N GLU A 897 2.03 -3.80 -13.56
CA GLU A 897 2.33 -5.21 -13.69
C GLU A 897 3.17 -5.74 -12.53
N ARG A 898 2.72 -6.84 -11.93
CA ARG A 898 3.46 -7.54 -10.88
C ARG A 898 4.50 -8.46 -11.52
N GLN A 899 5.68 -8.53 -10.91
CA GLN A 899 6.72 -9.45 -11.36
C GLN A 899 6.47 -10.88 -10.86
N ALA A 900 7.03 -11.84 -11.57
CA ALA A 900 7.16 -13.23 -11.16
C ALA A 900 8.62 -13.52 -10.75
N ALA A 901 8.83 -14.48 -9.83
CA ALA A 901 10.15 -14.92 -9.40
C ALA A 901 10.94 -15.62 -10.52
N ILE A 902 10.25 -16.24 -11.48
CA ILE A 902 10.81 -16.87 -12.67
C ILE A 902 10.40 -16.06 -13.89
N MET A 903 11.39 -15.55 -14.63
CA MET A 903 11.13 -14.94 -15.93
C MET A 903 10.94 -16.05 -16.99
N SER A 904 9.82 -16.01 -17.70
CA SER A 904 9.59 -16.83 -18.89
C SER A 904 10.46 -16.34 -20.05
N SER A 905 11.00 -17.25 -20.87
CA SER A 905 11.77 -16.89 -22.08
C SER A 905 10.94 -16.04 -23.07
N ARG A 906 9.62 -16.24 -23.14
CA ARG A 906 8.70 -15.40 -23.92
C ARG A 906 8.42 -14.03 -23.29
N ALA A 907 8.50 -13.94 -21.96
CA ALA A 907 8.35 -12.67 -21.25
C ALA A 907 9.58 -11.76 -21.45
N ALA A 908 10.77 -12.35 -21.63
CA ALA A 908 11.98 -11.61 -21.99
C ALA A 908 11.85 -10.92 -23.36
N GLU A 909 11.21 -11.58 -24.34
CA GLU A 909 10.94 -11.01 -25.66
C GLU A 909 9.93 -9.85 -25.61
N HIS A 910 8.84 -9.99 -24.85
CA HIS A 910 7.85 -8.90 -24.69
C HIS A 910 8.40 -7.70 -23.89
N SER A 911 9.32 -7.91 -22.95
CA SER A 911 10.00 -6.81 -22.26
C SER A 911 11.02 -6.06 -23.13
N GLY A 912 11.43 -6.65 -24.26
CA GLY A 912 12.38 -6.06 -25.21
C GLY A 912 11.74 -5.44 -26.46
N SER A 913 10.43 -5.61 -26.67
CA SER A 913 9.75 -5.14 -27.90
C SER A 913 8.40 -4.47 -27.62
N GLU A 914 8.41 -3.34 -26.90
CA GLU A 914 7.34 -2.36 -27.04
C GLU A 914 7.54 -1.60 -28.35
N LYS A 915 7.08 -2.18 -29.46
CA LYS A 915 6.78 -1.44 -30.69
C LYS A 915 5.34 -1.78 -31.10
N PRO A 916 4.45 -0.77 -31.25
CA PRO A 916 3.21 -1.00 -31.99
C PRO A 916 3.58 -1.21 -33.45
N ALA A 917 3.22 -2.36 -34.02
CA ALA A 917 3.24 -2.57 -35.45
C ALA A 917 2.24 -1.58 -36.08
N GLN A 918 2.76 -0.52 -36.71
CA GLN A 918 1.96 0.34 -37.58
C GLN A 918 1.46 -0.49 -38.75
N SER A 919 0.14 -0.65 -38.86
CA SER A 919 -0.52 -1.18 -40.03
C SER A 919 -0.25 -0.25 -41.23
N ARG A 920 0.66 -0.66 -42.12
CA ARG A 920 0.74 -0.07 -43.45
C ARG A 920 -0.50 -0.49 -44.23
N GLY A 921 -1.39 0.47 -44.48
CA GLY A 921 -2.53 0.30 -45.38
C GLY A 921 -2.04 -0.12 -46.76
N MET A 922 -2.59 -1.22 -47.26
CA MET A 922 -2.52 -1.57 -48.68
C MET A 922 -3.42 -0.60 -49.44
N GLY A 923 -2.79 0.30 -50.20
CA GLY A 923 -3.46 1.07 -51.25
C GLY A 923 -3.72 0.15 -52.44
N LEU A 924 -4.94 0.23 -52.95
CA LEU A 924 -5.39 -0.41 -54.19
C LEU A 924 -4.53 0.06 -55.37
N GLY A 925 -4.02 -0.92 -56.11
CA GLY A 925 -3.55 -0.84 -57.49
C GLY A 925 -3.99 -2.11 -58.18
#